data_AF-A0A2I2Y6X6-F1
#
_entry.id   AF-A0A2I2Y6X6-F1
#
_cell.length_a   1.000
_cell.length_b   1.000
_cell.length_c   1.000
_cell.angle_alpha   90.00
_cell.angle_beta   90.00
_cell.angle_gamma   90.00
#
_symmetry.space_group_name_H-M   'P 1'
#
loop_
_entity.id
_entity.type
_entity.pdbx_description
1 polymer ?
#
loop_
_entity_poly.entity_id
_entity_poly.type
_entity_poly.pdbx_seq_one_letter_code
_entity_poly.pdbx_strand_id
1 'polypeptide(L)'
;MQSWRRRKSLWLALSASWLLLVLLGGFSLLRLALPPRPRPRASQGWPRWLDAELLQSFSQLGELPEDAVSPPQAPHGGSCNWDACFDTSKCRGDGLKVFVYPAVGPISETHRRILASIEGSRFYTFSPARACLLLLLSLNAQTGECSSMPLQWNRGRNHLVLRLHPAPCPRTFQLGQAMVAEASPTVDSFRPGFDVALPFLPEAHPLRGGAPGQLRQHSPQPGVALLALEEERGGWRTADTGSSACPWDGRCEQDPGPGQTQRQETLPNATFCLISGHRPEAALRFLQALQVLAALQEMSPARVLALRQQTQFLWDAYFSSVEKVIHTTLEVIQDRIFGTSAHPSLLWNSPPGALLALSTFSTSPQDFPFYYLQQGSRPEGRFSALIWVGPPGQPPLKLIQAVAGSQHCAQILVLWSNERPLPSRWLETAVPLTVIDGHRKVSDRFYPYSTIRTDAILSLDARSSLSTSEVDFAFLVWQSFPERMVGFLTSSHFWDEAHGGWGYTAETTNEFSMVLTTAAFYHRYYHTLFTHSLPKALRTLADEAPTCVDVLMNFIVAAVTKLPPIKVPYGKQRQEAAPLVRAEGIGQRSPLIHSPDCINQIAAAFGHMPLLSSRLRLDPVLFKDPVSVQRKKYRSLEKP
;
A
#
# COMPACT_ATOMS: atom_id res chain seq x y z
N MET A 1 -80.19 28.10 21.01
CA MET A 1 -79.10 28.87 20.34
C MET A 1 -77.78 28.97 21.13
N GLN A 2 -77.66 28.44 22.36
CA GLN A 2 -76.41 28.52 23.15
C GLN A 2 -75.41 27.37 22.92
N SER A 3 -75.83 26.19 22.43
CA SER A 3 -74.89 25.08 22.15
C SER A 3 -74.06 25.27 20.87
N TRP A 4 -74.52 26.10 19.93
CA TRP A 4 -73.85 26.33 18.65
C TRP A 4 -72.69 27.35 18.76
N ARG A 5 -72.79 28.33 19.67
CA ARG A 5 -71.70 29.29 19.95
C ARG A 5 -70.53 28.64 20.72
N ARG A 6 -70.82 27.72 21.66
CA ARG A 6 -69.75 26.99 22.38
C ARG A 6 -68.95 26.08 21.47
N ARG A 7 -69.59 25.43 20.48
CA ARG A 7 -68.88 24.60 19.49
C ARG A 7 -67.92 25.44 18.63
N LYS A 8 -68.34 26.61 18.13
CA LYS A 8 -67.45 27.48 17.32
C LYS A 8 -66.22 27.99 18.10
N SER A 9 -66.38 28.32 19.38
CA SER A 9 -65.26 28.75 20.22
C SER A 9 -64.26 27.63 20.52
N LEU A 10 -64.75 26.39 20.66
CA LEU A 10 -63.89 25.20 20.83
C LEU A 10 -63.09 24.89 19.56
N TRP A 11 -63.72 24.98 18.39
CA TRP A 11 -63.03 24.77 17.11
C TRP A 11 -61.97 25.84 16.82
N LEU A 12 -62.23 27.09 17.19
CA LEU A 12 -61.24 28.17 17.08
C LEU A 12 -60.05 27.96 18.02
N ALA A 13 -60.29 27.58 19.28
CA ALA A 13 -59.21 27.30 20.24
C ALA A 13 -58.35 26.09 19.81
N LEU A 14 -58.96 25.04 19.27
CA LEU A 14 -58.25 23.88 18.74
C LEU A 14 -57.43 24.24 17.49
N SER A 15 -57.96 25.10 16.60
CA SER A 15 -57.22 25.55 15.42
C SER A 15 -56.01 26.43 15.76
N ALA A 16 -56.13 27.31 16.76
CA ALA A 16 -55.04 28.16 17.21
C ALA A 16 -53.93 27.36 17.92
N SER A 17 -54.30 26.35 18.71
CA SER A 17 -53.35 25.44 19.37
C SER A 17 -52.60 24.58 18.36
N TRP A 18 -53.28 24.13 17.29
CA TRP A 18 -52.66 23.36 16.20
C TRP A 18 -51.67 24.19 15.38
N LEU A 19 -52.00 25.45 15.07
CA LEU A 19 -51.09 26.41 14.43
C LEU A 19 -49.85 26.70 15.29
N LEU A 20 -50.01 26.79 16.62
CA LEU A 20 -48.89 26.99 17.55
C LEU A 20 -47.93 25.78 17.57
N LEU A 21 -48.47 24.55 17.53
CA LEU A 21 -47.70 23.30 17.47
C LEU A 21 -46.90 23.15 16.16
N VAL A 22 -47.44 23.65 15.05
CA VAL A 22 -46.75 23.67 13.75
C VAL A 22 -45.66 24.74 13.71
N LEU A 23 -45.90 25.93 14.28
CA LEU A 23 -44.92 27.04 14.30
C LEU A 23 -43.76 26.83 15.28
N LEU A 24 -43.96 26.09 16.38
CA LEU A 24 -42.92 25.77 17.39
C LEU A 24 -42.11 24.50 17.07
N GLY A 25 -42.20 23.95 15.85
CA GLY A 25 -41.32 22.88 15.38
C GLY A 25 -41.61 21.49 15.96
N GLY A 26 -42.85 21.20 16.36
CA GLY A 26 -43.25 19.96 17.04
C GLY A 26 -43.39 18.69 16.20
N PHE A 27 -42.81 18.61 14.99
CA PHE A 27 -42.89 17.43 14.12
C PHE A 27 -41.52 16.76 13.88
N SER A 28 -40.82 16.39 14.95
CA SER A 28 -39.65 15.49 14.86
C SER A 28 -39.82 14.15 15.56
N LEU A 29 -41.00 13.80 16.07
CA LEU A 29 -41.20 12.56 16.84
C LEU A 29 -42.34 11.72 16.27
N LEU A 30 -42.11 11.11 15.11
CA LEU A 30 -42.76 9.87 14.66
C LEU A 30 -42.04 9.35 13.39
N ARG A 31 -40.80 8.88 13.55
CA ARG A 31 -40.25 7.89 12.62
C ARG A 31 -40.64 6.52 13.15
N LEU A 32 -41.50 5.83 12.41
CA LEU A 32 -41.71 4.39 12.52
C LEU A 32 -40.36 3.69 12.62
N ALA A 33 -40.16 2.93 13.70
CA ALA A 33 -39.02 2.07 13.90
C ALA A 33 -39.06 0.91 12.89
N LEU A 34 -38.57 1.17 11.68
CA LEU A 34 -38.05 0.13 10.80
C LEU A 34 -36.75 -0.40 11.44
N PRO A 35 -36.58 -1.71 11.61
CA PRO A 35 -35.31 -2.26 12.07
C PRO A 35 -34.21 -1.75 11.13
N PRO A 36 -33.05 -1.32 11.63
CA PRO A 36 -31.99 -0.84 10.77
C PRO A 36 -31.61 -2.01 9.85
N ARG A 37 -31.87 -1.85 8.55
CA ARG A 37 -31.14 -2.65 7.54
C ARG A 37 -29.66 -2.54 7.88
N PRO A 38 -28.89 -3.64 7.83
CA PRO A 38 -27.45 -3.55 8.01
C PRO A 38 -26.94 -2.52 7.02
N ARG A 39 -26.35 -1.44 7.54
CA ARG A 39 -25.68 -0.45 6.69
C ARG A 39 -24.65 -1.24 5.89
N PRO A 40 -24.58 -1.11 4.55
CA PRO A 40 -23.38 -1.55 3.86
C PRO A 40 -22.22 -0.83 4.56
N ARG A 41 -21.22 -1.60 5.03
CA ARG A 41 -19.95 -1.06 5.53
C ARG A 41 -19.57 0.08 4.59
N ALA A 42 -19.57 1.31 5.10
CA ALA A 42 -18.98 2.41 4.35
C ALA A 42 -17.57 1.95 4.01
N SER A 43 -17.25 1.90 2.71
CA SER A 43 -15.90 1.62 2.26
C SER A 43 -14.96 2.53 3.04
N GLN A 44 -14.05 1.93 3.80
CA GLN A 44 -12.91 2.64 4.38
C GLN A 44 -12.02 3.08 3.22
N GLY A 45 -12.42 4.15 2.53
CA GLY A 45 -11.56 4.87 1.62
C GLY A 45 -10.47 5.53 2.44
N TRP A 46 -9.22 5.28 2.07
CA TRP A 46 -8.04 5.93 2.62
C TRP A 46 -8.20 7.46 2.57
N PRO A 47 -7.88 8.21 3.65
CA PRO A 47 -7.84 9.66 3.56
C PRO A 47 -6.77 10.09 2.56
N ARG A 48 -7.12 11.01 1.64
CA ARG A 48 -6.12 11.69 0.81
C ARG A 48 -5.21 12.49 1.73
N TRP A 49 -3.90 12.32 1.58
CA TRP A 49 -2.85 13.06 2.28
C TRP A 49 -2.85 14.52 1.80
N LEU A 50 -3.80 15.32 2.26
CA LEU A 50 -3.83 16.77 2.00
C LEU A 50 -2.65 17.49 2.69
N ASP A 51 -2.00 16.82 3.65
CA ASP A 51 -0.92 17.36 4.48
C ASP A 51 0.43 16.65 4.24
N ALA A 52 0.61 15.92 3.13
CA ALA A 52 1.89 15.28 2.80
C ALA A 52 3.06 16.29 2.74
N GLU A 53 2.76 17.55 2.41
CA GLU A 53 3.72 18.67 2.41
C GLU A 53 4.08 19.16 3.83
N LEU A 54 3.25 18.86 4.84
CA LEU A 54 3.46 19.27 6.25
C LEU A 54 4.21 18.21 7.07
N LEU A 55 4.38 17.00 6.53
CA LEU A 55 5.21 15.97 7.13
C LEU A 55 6.69 16.35 6.93
N GLN A 56 7.23 17.17 7.83
CA GLN A 56 8.67 17.32 7.95
C GLN A 56 9.29 15.94 8.16
N SER A 57 10.17 15.56 7.23
CA SER A 57 10.98 14.35 7.30
C SER A 57 11.75 14.31 8.62
N PHE A 58 11.61 13.22 9.39
CA PHE A 58 12.41 12.95 10.60
C PHE A 58 13.90 12.73 10.32
N SER A 59 14.27 12.75 9.03
CA SER A 59 15.63 12.53 8.52
C SER A 59 16.18 13.73 7.76
N GLN A 60 15.51 14.90 7.80
CA GLN A 60 16.30 16.12 7.71
C GLN A 60 17.24 16.09 8.91
N LEU A 61 18.54 16.27 8.68
CA LEU A 61 19.43 16.78 9.72
C LEU A 61 18.82 18.13 10.13
N GLY A 62 17.85 18.12 11.04
CA GLY A 62 17.70 19.24 11.94
C GLY A 62 19.05 19.35 12.62
N GLU A 63 19.62 20.55 12.65
CA GLU A 63 20.75 20.84 13.52
C GLU A 63 20.38 20.25 14.89
N LEU A 64 21.05 19.15 15.26
CA LEU A 64 21.00 18.67 16.63
C LEU A 64 21.34 19.90 17.47
N PRO A 65 20.56 20.25 18.51
CA PRO A 65 21.00 21.27 19.45
C PRO A 65 22.44 20.94 19.81
N GLU A 66 23.38 21.89 19.75
CA GLU A 66 24.79 21.60 20.04
C GLU A 66 25.01 20.96 21.43
N ASP A 67 23.99 21.04 22.30
CA ASP A 67 23.90 20.43 23.62
C ASP A 67 23.30 19.01 23.65
N ALA A 68 22.97 18.40 22.51
CA ALA A 68 22.53 17.00 22.46
C ALA A 68 23.72 16.10 22.78
N VAL A 69 23.81 15.67 24.04
CA VAL A 69 24.80 14.71 24.53
C VAL A 69 24.86 13.53 23.58
N SER A 70 26.00 13.39 22.89
CA SER A 70 26.27 12.22 22.05
C SER A 70 26.03 10.96 22.90
N PRO A 71 25.26 9.96 22.42
CA PRO A 71 25.06 8.75 23.19
C PRO A 71 26.44 8.19 23.56
N PRO A 72 26.65 7.78 24.83
CA PRO A 72 27.96 7.35 25.30
C PRO A 72 28.46 6.24 24.37
N GLN A 73 29.64 6.46 23.77
CA GLN A 73 30.29 5.43 22.97
C GLN A 73 30.56 4.24 23.90
N ALA A 74 29.89 3.13 23.65
CA ALA A 74 30.09 1.90 24.41
C ALA A 74 31.58 1.51 24.34
N PRO A 75 32.22 1.23 25.48
CA PRO A 75 33.61 0.80 25.48
C PRO A 75 33.69 -0.67 25.07
N HIS A 76 34.58 -0.95 24.09
CA HIS A 76 35.42 -2.14 23.92
C HIS A 76 35.36 -2.86 22.56
N GLY A 77 36.56 -3.22 22.08
CA GLY A 77 36.77 -4.49 21.35
C GLY A 77 36.70 -4.48 19.82
N GLY A 78 37.38 -3.54 19.16
CA GLY A 78 37.57 -3.51 17.70
C GLY A 78 36.42 -2.82 16.96
N SER A 79 36.68 -1.64 16.40
CA SER A 79 35.69 -0.83 15.70
C SER A 79 35.24 -1.50 14.39
N CYS A 80 34.23 -2.37 14.46
CA CYS A 80 33.58 -2.90 13.27
C CYS A 80 32.70 -1.83 12.62
N ASN A 81 33.16 -1.28 11.51
CA ASN A 81 32.38 -0.50 10.56
C ASN A 81 32.23 -1.28 9.24
N TRP A 82 31.48 -0.74 8.28
CA TRP A 82 31.26 -1.37 6.97
C TRP A 82 32.58 -1.71 6.25
N ASP A 83 33.57 -0.83 6.31
CA ASP A 83 34.85 -1.02 5.62
C ASP A 83 35.75 -2.07 6.28
N ALA A 84 35.68 -2.21 7.61
CA ALA A 84 36.57 -3.07 8.38
C ALA A 84 36.03 -4.50 8.56
N CYS A 85 34.71 -4.67 8.66
CA CYS A 85 34.08 -5.95 9.03
C CYS A 85 33.20 -6.55 7.93
N PHE A 86 33.04 -5.87 6.80
CA PHE A 86 32.30 -6.37 5.65
C PHE A 86 33.17 -6.31 4.39
N ASP A 87 33.05 -7.31 3.51
CA ASP A 87 33.69 -7.31 2.20
C ASP A 87 32.67 -6.97 1.11
N THR A 88 32.63 -5.70 0.71
CA THR A 88 31.75 -5.22 -0.37
C THR A 88 32.16 -5.73 -1.75
N SER A 89 33.40 -6.23 -1.92
CA SER A 89 33.87 -6.73 -3.21
C SER A 89 33.10 -7.97 -3.68
N LYS A 90 32.57 -8.77 -2.74
CA LYS A 90 31.69 -9.92 -3.01
C LYS A 90 30.29 -9.55 -3.50
N CYS A 91 29.94 -8.27 -3.41
CA CYS A 91 28.62 -7.75 -3.77
C CYS A 91 28.63 -7.06 -5.15
N ARG A 92 29.72 -7.18 -5.92
CA ARG A 92 29.82 -6.65 -7.28
C ARG A 92 29.00 -7.53 -8.25
N GLY A 93 28.00 -6.96 -8.92
CA GLY A 93 27.18 -7.67 -9.91
C GLY A 93 25.68 -7.39 -9.75
N ASP A 94 24.85 -8.45 -9.83
CA ASP A 94 23.38 -8.45 -9.88
C ASP A 94 22.66 -8.05 -8.55
N GLY A 95 23.17 -7.04 -7.85
CA GLY A 95 22.63 -6.54 -6.57
C GLY A 95 22.92 -7.44 -5.37
N LEU A 96 22.24 -7.19 -4.24
CA LEU A 96 22.42 -7.96 -3.01
C LEU A 96 21.88 -9.39 -3.19
N LYS A 97 22.75 -10.39 -3.01
CA LYS A 97 22.37 -11.81 -2.96
C LYS A 97 22.63 -12.42 -1.60
N VAL A 98 21.63 -13.11 -1.06
CA VAL A 98 21.58 -13.67 0.29
C VAL A 98 21.42 -15.18 0.20
N PHE A 99 22.35 -15.91 0.80
CA PHE A 99 22.24 -17.34 1.02
C PHE A 99 21.88 -17.59 2.48
N VAL A 100 20.92 -18.46 2.73
CA VAL A 100 20.48 -18.81 4.09
C VAL A 100 21.03 -20.19 4.45
N TYR A 101 21.68 -20.30 5.61
CA TYR A 101 22.13 -21.60 6.10
C TYR A 101 20.94 -22.51 6.40
N PRO A 102 21.00 -23.81 6.05
CA PRO A 102 19.95 -24.74 6.39
C PRO A 102 19.85 -24.85 7.92
N ALA A 103 18.63 -24.78 8.43
CA ALA A 103 18.38 -24.96 9.85
C ALA A 103 18.63 -26.42 10.25
N VAL A 104 19.37 -26.63 11.34
CA VAL A 104 19.60 -27.96 11.92
C VAL A 104 18.64 -28.14 13.09
N GLY A 105 17.67 -29.06 12.95
CA GLY A 105 16.69 -29.38 13.99
C GLY A 105 15.28 -28.80 13.76
N PRO A 106 14.36 -28.96 14.74
CA PRO A 106 12.98 -28.51 14.61
C PRO A 106 12.90 -26.98 14.61
N ILE A 107 12.40 -26.41 13.52
CA ILE A 107 12.20 -24.97 13.36
C ILE A 107 10.81 -24.54 13.85
N SER A 108 10.73 -23.40 14.53
CA SER A 108 9.44 -22.81 14.91
C SER A 108 8.68 -22.26 13.69
N GLU A 109 7.39 -22.04 13.85
CA GLU A 109 6.55 -21.47 12.79
C GLU A 109 7.03 -20.08 12.35
N THR A 110 7.48 -19.24 13.28
CA THR A 110 8.11 -17.95 12.97
C THR A 110 9.35 -18.11 12.10
N HIS A 111 10.19 -19.12 12.36
CA HIS A 111 11.38 -19.39 11.53
C HIS A 111 10.99 -19.81 10.11
N ARG A 112 9.99 -20.70 9.95
CA ARG A 112 9.47 -21.07 8.63
C ARG A 112 8.99 -19.87 7.84
N ARG A 113 8.26 -18.96 8.50
CA ARG A 113 7.76 -17.72 7.90
C ARG A 113 8.87 -16.79 7.42
N ILE A 114 9.94 -16.65 8.20
CA ILE A 114 11.11 -15.85 7.80
C ILE A 114 11.79 -16.49 6.58
N LEU A 115 12.05 -17.80 6.63
CA LEU A 115 12.68 -18.53 5.54
C LEU A 115 11.89 -18.37 4.24
N ALA A 116 10.58 -18.60 4.28
CA ALA A 116 9.69 -18.39 3.14
C ALA A 116 9.74 -16.94 2.63
N SER A 117 9.84 -15.95 3.53
CA SER A 117 9.94 -14.52 3.17
C SER A 117 11.24 -14.20 2.45
N ILE A 118 12.37 -14.80 2.88
CA ILE A 118 13.68 -14.62 2.25
C ILE A 118 13.72 -15.36 0.91
N GLU A 119 13.37 -16.64 0.88
CA GLU A 119 13.39 -17.51 -0.31
C GLU A 119 12.49 -16.97 -1.44
N GLY A 120 11.36 -16.36 -1.09
CA GLY A 120 10.47 -15.71 -2.05
C GLY A 120 10.94 -14.34 -2.55
N SER A 121 12.03 -13.79 -1.99
CA SER A 121 12.51 -12.44 -2.32
C SER A 121 13.49 -12.42 -3.50
N ARG A 122 13.69 -11.23 -4.09
CA ARG A 122 14.70 -10.99 -5.14
C ARG A 122 16.15 -11.17 -4.67
N PHE A 123 16.36 -11.18 -3.35
CA PHE A 123 17.67 -11.28 -2.73
C PHE A 123 18.16 -12.72 -2.65
N TYR A 124 17.27 -13.71 -2.64
CA TYR A 124 17.67 -15.09 -2.37
C TYR A 124 18.53 -15.72 -3.47
N THR A 125 19.51 -16.54 -3.06
CA THR A 125 20.29 -17.42 -3.94
C THR A 125 20.48 -18.80 -3.30
N PHE A 126 20.38 -19.85 -4.10
CA PHE A 126 20.67 -21.22 -3.69
C PHE A 126 22.17 -21.51 -3.55
N SER A 127 23.03 -20.66 -4.13
CA SER A 127 24.48 -20.87 -4.14
C SER A 127 25.19 -19.92 -3.17
N PRO A 128 25.94 -20.44 -2.18
CA PRO A 128 26.73 -19.62 -1.27
C PRO A 128 27.87 -18.88 -1.99
N ALA A 129 28.37 -19.41 -3.12
CA ALA A 129 29.40 -18.76 -3.92
C ALA A 129 28.90 -17.50 -4.63
N ARG A 130 27.60 -17.40 -4.90
CA ARG A 130 26.95 -16.22 -5.49
C ARG A 130 26.44 -15.23 -4.44
N ALA A 131 26.52 -15.57 -3.17
CA ALA A 131 25.98 -14.75 -2.09
C ALA A 131 26.98 -13.68 -1.65
N CYS A 132 26.50 -12.44 -1.61
CA CYS A 132 27.16 -11.32 -0.95
C CYS A 132 27.02 -11.42 0.57
N LEU A 133 25.86 -11.92 1.05
CA LEU A 133 25.51 -12.04 2.46
C LEU A 133 25.12 -13.47 2.82
N LEU A 134 25.68 -13.99 3.91
CA LEU A 134 25.41 -15.31 4.44
C LEU A 134 24.56 -15.18 5.72
N LEU A 135 23.31 -15.64 5.67
CA LEU A 135 22.33 -15.42 6.73
C LEU A 135 22.22 -16.66 7.63
N LEU A 136 22.36 -16.43 8.94
CA LEU A 136 22.13 -17.41 9.99
C LEU A 136 20.91 -16.99 10.82
N LEU A 137 19.92 -17.87 10.90
CA LEU A 137 18.78 -17.70 11.79
C LEU A 137 19.13 -18.28 13.16
N SER A 138 19.10 -17.43 14.19
CA SER A 138 19.31 -17.89 15.56
C SER A 138 18.08 -18.68 16.02
N LEU A 139 18.22 -19.98 16.23
CA LEU A 139 17.13 -20.85 16.68
C LEU A 139 16.65 -20.44 18.08
N ASN A 140 15.33 -20.55 18.31
CA ASN A 140 14.72 -20.25 19.61
C ASN A 140 15.29 -21.20 20.69
N ALA A 141 15.86 -20.62 21.74
CA ALA A 141 16.40 -21.31 22.91
C ALA A 141 15.30 -21.83 23.86
N GLN A 142 14.41 -22.72 23.39
CA GLN A 142 13.67 -23.56 24.34
C GLN A 142 14.60 -24.60 25.00
N THR A 143 15.76 -24.89 24.40
CA THR A 143 16.76 -25.84 24.90
C THR A 143 17.98 -25.18 25.56
N GLY A 144 18.09 -23.85 25.59
CA GLY A 144 19.27 -23.15 26.13
C GLY A 144 20.54 -23.26 25.28
N GLU A 145 20.49 -23.90 24.11
CA GLU A 145 21.64 -24.08 23.21
C GLU A 145 21.66 -23.00 22.12
N CYS A 146 22.74 -22.22 22.05
CA CYS A 146 22.97 -21.29 20.94
C CYS A 146 23.33 -22.08 19.67
N SER A 147 22.81 -21.64 18.51
CA SER A 147 23.10 -22.28 17.22
C SER A 147 24.61 -22.36 16.98
N SER A 148 25.13 -23.55 16.67
CA SER A 148 26.55 -23.73 16.34
C SER A 148 26.92 -22.97 15.07
N MET A 149 28.13 -22.40 15.03
CA MET A 149 28.60 -21.66 13.86
C MET A 149 28.84 -22.62 12.68
N PRO A 150 28.42 -22.25 11.45
CA PRO A 150 28.74 -23.02 10.26
C PRO A 150 30.26 -23.19 10.08
N LEU A 151 30.68 -24.29 9.45
CA LEU A 151 32.09 -24.58 9.16
C LEU A 151 32.81 -23.46 8.37
N GLN A 152 32.07 -22.61 7.64
CA GLN A 152 32.60 -21.53 6.81
C GLN A 152 32.43 -20.13 7.43
N TRP A 153 32.37 -20.02 8.77
CA TRP A 153 32.09 -18.76 9.47
C TRP A 153 33.04 -17.60 9.14
N ASN A 154 34.30 -17.86 8.75
CA ASN A 154 35.29 -16.84 8.37
C ASN A 154 35.33 -15.62 9.31
N ARG A 155 35.39 -15.88 10.62
CA ARG A 155 35.33 -14.86 11.69
C ARG A 155 34.10 -13.94 11.63
N GLY A 156 33.02 -14.34 10.98
CA GLY A 156 31.78 -13.58 10.81
C GLY A 156 31.75 -12.63 9.61
N ARG A 157 32.81 -12.54 8.81
CA ARG A 157 32.84 -11.59 7.68
C ARG A 157 31.76 -11.91 6.65
N ASN A 158 30.96 -10.93 6.24
CA ASN A 158 29.78 -11.08 5.35
C ASN A 158 28.64 -11.96 5.92
N HIS A 159 28.64 -12.25 7.22
CA HIS A 159 27.57 -12.98 7.86
C HIS A 159 26.57 -12.03 8.52
N LEU A 160 25.27 -12.36 8.42
CA LEU A 160 24.19 -11.72 9.15
C LEU A 160 23.54 -12.72 10.10
N VAL A 161 23.48 -12.38 11.38
CA VAL A 161 22.74 -13.14 12.38
C VAL A 161 21.41 -12.45 12.66
N LEU A 162 20.31 -13.14 12.38
CA LEU A 162 18.96 -12.64 12.64
C LEU A 162 18.45 -13.19 13.99
N ARG A 163 18.08 -12.29 14.90
CA ARG A 163 17.52 -12.59 16.22
C ARG A 163 16.20 -11.85 16.43
N LEU A 164 15.09 -12.56 16.33
CA LEU A 164 13.76 -11.97 16.52
C LEU A 164 13.26 -11.98 17.97
N HIS A 165 13.89 -12.79 18.82
CA HIS A 165 13.58 -12.84 20.25
C HIS A 165 14.87 -12.58 21.03
N PRO A 166 14.81 -11.82 22.13
CA PRO A 166 15.93 -11.66 23.05
C PRO A 166 16.13 -12.98 23.79
N ALA A 167 16.83 -13.94 23.17
CA ALA A 167 17.28 -15.15 23.84
C ALA A 167 18.62 -14.87 24.52
N PRO A 168 18.82 -15.29 25.79
CA PRO A 168 20.09 -15.13 26.48
C PRO A 168 21.12 -16.12 25.93
N CYS A 169 21.72 -15.79 24.78
CA CYS A 169 23.00 -16.39 24.41
C CYS A 169 24.11 -15.67 25.17
N PRO A 170 24.99 -16.39 25.90
CA PRO A 170 26.08 -15.76 26.64
C PRO A 170 26.91 -14.85 25.72
N ARG A 171 27.25 -13.66 26.22
CA ARG A 171 28.04 -12.62 25.51
C ARG A 171 29.43 -13.10 25.03
N THR A 172 29.83 -14.33 25.38
CA THR A 172 31.04 -15.02 24.91
C THR A 172 30.88 -15.71 23.55
N PHE A 173 29.70 -15.66 22.91
CA PHE A 173 29.54 -16.09 21.53
C PHE A 173 30.30 -15.12 20.60
N GLN A 174 31.53 -15.46 20.21
CA GLN A 174 32.41 -14.63 19.38
C GLN A 174 31.87 -14.49 17.94
N LEU A 175 30.81 -13.69 17.76
CA LEU A 175 30.27 -13.35 16.44
C LEU A 175 31.31 -12.66 15.53
N GLY A 176 32.40 -12.16 16.11
CA GLY A 176 33.50 -11.56 15.39
C GLY A 176 33.01 -10.38 14.56
N GLN A 177 33.19 -10.47 13.24
CA GLN A 177 32.83 -9.46 12.26
C GLN A 177 31.39 -9.56 11.76
N ALA A 178 30.60 -10.54 12.23
CA ALA A 178 29.23 -10.72 11.75
C ALA A 178 28.34 -9.55 12.13
N MET A 179 27.47 -9.15 11.20
CA MET A 179 26.39 -8.20 11.42
C MET A 179 25.28 -8.86 12.23
N VAL A 180 24.62 -8.09 13.09
CA VAL A 180 23.48 -8.55 13.88
C VAL A 180 22.25 -7.74 13.52
N ALA A 181 21.17 -8.45 13.20
CA ALA A 181 19.84 -7.88 13.10
C ALA A 181 19.00 -8.43 14.27
N GLU A 182 18.75 -7.60 15.28
CA GLU A 182 18.25 -8.05 16.59
C GLU A 182 17.05 -7.24 17.06
N ALA A 183 16.06 -7.94 17.63
CA ALA A 183 14.91 -7.34 18.28
C ALA A 183 15.29 -6.80 19.66
N SER A 184 15.04 -5.51 19.89
CA SER A 184 15.38 -4.81 21.15
C SER A 184 16.87 -4.93 21.55
N PRO A 185 17.81 -4.50 20.69
CA PRO A 185 19.23 -4.63 20.99
C PRO A 185 19.63 -3.73 22.16
N THR A 186 20.56 -4.19 23.00
CA THR A 186 21.11 -3.35 24.08
C THR A 186 22.08 -2.32 23.52
N VAL A 187 22.08 -1.11 24.09
CA VAL A 187 22.95 0.01 23.65
C VAL A 187 24.43 -0.39 23.68
N ASP A 188 24.83 -1.20 24.67
CA ASP A 188 26.21 -1.64 24.83
C ASP A 188 26.72 -2.58 23.73
N SER A 189 25.81 -3.29 23.04
CA SER A 189 26.16 -4.33 22.05
C SER A 189 25.82 -3.94 20.61
N PHE A 190 24.95 -2.95 20.43
CA PHE A 190 24.51 -2.50 19.11
C PHE A 190 25.58 -1.60 18.48
N ARG A 191 26.05 -1.94 17.27
CA ARG A 191 26.98 -1.08 16.50
C ARG A 191 26.19 -0.16 15.56
N PRO A 192 26.06 1.14 15.86
CA PRO A 192 25.30 2.05 15.01
C PRO A 192 25.86 2.10 13.59
N GLY A 193 24.97 2.14 12.60
CA GLY A 193 25.34 2.15 11.18
C GLY A 193 25.75 0.79 10.60
N PHE A 194 26.18 -0.17 11.43
CA PHE A 194 26.55 -1.53 11.00
C PHE A 194 25.42 -2.53 11.28
N ASP A 195 24.96 -2.63 12.53
CA ASP A 195 23.87 -3.52 12.94
C ASP A 195 22.48 -2.98 12.55
N VAL A 196 21.46 -3.83 12.60
CA VAL A 196 20.06 -3.47 12.29
C VAL A 196 19.16 -3.75 13.50
N ALA A 197 18.49 -2.72 14.00
CA ALA A 197 17.49 -2.89 15.04
C ALA A 197 16.18 -3.39 14.42
N LEU A 198 15.61 -4.44 15.01
CA LEU A 198 14.33 -5.00 14.58
C LEU A 198 13.23 -4.72 15.61
N PRO A 199 11.97 -4.60 15.17
CA PRO A 199 10.85 -4.65 16.09
C PRO A 199 10.75 -6.03 16.75
N PHE A 200 10.23 -6.06 17.97
CA PHE A 200 9.79 -7.32 18.57
C PHE A 200 8.55 -7.83 17.82
N LEU A 201 8.62 -9.05 17.28
CA LEU A 201 7.54 -9.65 16.49
C LEU A 201 6.74 -10.66 17.32
N PRO A 202 5.45 -10.39 17.61
CA PRO A 202 4.58 -11.39 18.25
C PRO A 202 4.47 -12.67 17.41
N GLU A 203 4.24 -13.82 18.05
CA GLU A 203 4.05 -15.09 17.33
C GLU A 203 2.88 -15.06 16.33
N ALA A 204 1.82 -14.31 16.68
CA ALA A 204 0.65 -14.11 15.84
C ALA A 204 0.85 -13.10 14.69
N HIS A 205 2.05 -12.51 14.56
CA HIS A 205 2.31 -11.53 13.52
C HIS A 205 2.19 -12.18 12.12
N PRO A 206 1.41 -11.57 11.19
CA PRO A 206 1.07 -12.19 9.92
C PRO A 206 2.29 -12.29 9.01
N LEU A 207 2.35 -13.37 8.21
CA LEU A 207 3.40 -13.55 7.21
C LEU A 207 3.30 -12.49 6.09
N ARG A 208 2.09 -12.31 5.55
CA ARG A 208 1.74 -11.35 4.47
C ARG A 208 0.45 -10.60 4.81
N GLY A 209 0.27 -9.44 4.18
CA GLY A 209 -1.01 -8.72 4.16
C GLY A 209 -1.56 -8.34 5.53
N GLY A 210 -0.69 -8.08 6.51
CA GLY A 210 -1.16 -7.77 7.85
C GLY A 210 -1.97 -6.47 7.95
N ALA A 211 -2.66 -6.34 9.07
CA ALA A 211 -3.65 -5.30 9.28
C ALA A 211 -3.05 -3.90 9.09
N PRO A 212 -3.75 -3.00 8.39
CA PRO A 212 -3.30 -1.63 8.25
C PRO A 212 -3.27 -0.96 9.63
N GLY A 213 -2.35 0.00 9.80
CA GLY A 213 -2.31 0.82 10.99
C GLY A 213 -3.64 1.57 11.13
N GLN A 214 -4.17 1.67 12.35
CA GLN A 214 -5.46 2.30 12.60
C GLN A 214 -5.26 3.61 13.36
N LEU A 215 -5.63 4.74 12.75
CA LEU A 215 -5.54 6.06 13.40
C LEU A 215 -6.57 6.26 14.52
N ARG A 216 -7.68 5.51 14.52
CA ARG A 216 -8.86 5.82 15.35
C ARG A 216 -9.32 4.72 16.30
N GLN A 217 -8.91 3.47 16.12
CA GLN A 217 -9.52 2.35 16.86
C GLN A 217 -8.86 2.05 18.22
N HIS A 218 -7.64 2.55 18.46
CA HIS A 218 -6.92 2.38 19.72
C HIS A 218 -6.42 3.69 20.34
N SER A 219 -6.87 4.85 19.84
CA SER A 219 -6.70 6.09 20.59
C SER A 219 -7.79 6.14 21.65
N PRO A 220 -7.47 6.10 22.96
CA PRO A 220 -8.48 6.41 23.98
C PRO A 220 -9.15 7.73 23.63
N GLN A 221 -10.48 7.80 23.82
CA GLN A 221 -11.15 9.08 23.72
C GLN A 221 -10.52 10.04 24.76
N PRO A 222 -10.33 11.33 24.43
CA PRO A 222 -9.80 12.29 25.40
C PRO A 222 -10.63 12.23 26.70
N GLY A 223 -9.96 11.96 27.83
CA GLY A 223 -10.59 11.84 29.15
C GLY A 223 -10.95 10.41 29.62
N VAL A 224 -10.71 9.37 28.82
CA VAL A 224 -10.85 7.98 29.28
C VAL A 224 -9.50 7.47 29.76
N ALA A 225 -9.43 7.03 31.02
CA ALA A 225 -8.25 6.38 31.57
C ALA A 225 -8.19 4.92 31.14
N LEU A 226 -7.07 4.52 30.53
CA LEU A 226 -6.79 3.11 30.22
C LEU A 226 -5.70 2.59 31.16
N LEU A 227 -5.95 1.43 31.77
CA LEU A 227 -4.96 0.69 32.55
C LEU A 227 -4.27 -0.30 31.63
N ALA A 228 -2.94 -0.31 31.62
CA ALA A 228 -2.16 -1.35 30.95
C ALA A 228 -1.39 -2.16 32.01
N LEU A 229 -1.68 -3.46 32.05
CA LEU A 229 -1.14 -4.41 33.01
C LEU A 229 -0.12 -5.31 32.33
N GLU A 230 1.05 -5.45 32.94
CA GLU A 230 2.07 -6.41 32.53
C GLU A 230 1.69 -7.84 32.93
N GLU A 231 1.80 -8.79 32.01
CA GLU A 231 1.60 -10.22 32.25
C GLU A 231 2.93 -10.91 32.56
N GLU A 232 2.88 -12.08 33.23
CA GLU A 232 4.07 -12.83 33.70
C GLU A 232 5.11 -13.17 32.61
N ARG A 233 4.75 -13.06 31.32
CA ARG A 233 5.63 -13.29 30.16
C ARG A 233 6.08 -12.01 29.45
N GLY A 234 5.90 -10.84 30.06
CA GLY A 234 6.27 -9.54 29.48
C GLY A 234 5.31 -9.02 28.40
N GLY A 235 4.12 -9.61 28.30
CA GLY A 235 3.02 -9.10 27.49
C GLY A 235 2.29 -7.97 28.21
N TRP A 236 1.60 -7.10 27.48
CA TRP A 236 0.74 -6.06 28.05
C TRP A 236 -0.71 -6.31 27.68
N ARG A 237 -1.62 -6.19 28.65
CA ARG A 237 -3.06 -6.17 28.38
C ARG A 237 -3.69 -4.86 28.83
N THR A 238 -4.64 -4.37 28.05
CA THR A 238 -5.48 -3.24 28.44
C THR A 238 -6.61 -3.71 29.34
N ALA A 239 -6.77 -3.09 30.50
CA ALA A 239 -7.83 -3.35 31.46
C ALA A 239 -8.73 -2.13 31.62
N ASP A 240 -10.01 -2.40 31.89
CA ASP A 240 -10.97 -1.38 32.27
C ASP A 240 -10.77 -0.98 33.75
N THR A 241 -11.22 0.22 34.08
CA THR A 241 -11.08 0.89 35.37
C THR A 241 -11.75 0.16 36.54
N GLY A 242 -12.62 -0.81 36.23
CA GLY A 242 -13.29 -1.70 37.19
C GLY A 242 -12.73 -3.13 37.23
N SER A 243 -11.54 -3.39 36.68
CA SER A 243 -10.96 -4.74 36.66
C SER A 243 -10.67 -5.28 38.07
N SER A 244 -11.16 -6.48 38.38
CA SER A 244 -10.86 -7.16 39.65
C SER A 244 -9.39 -7.54 39.83
N ALA A 245 -8.59 -7.47 38.76
CA ALA A 245 -7.16 -7.75 38.79
C ALA A 245 -6.33 -6.56 39.33
N CYS A 246 -6.90 -5.35 39.37
CA CYS A 246 -6.24 -4.16 39.92
C CYS A 246 -7.29 -3.08 40.29
N PRO A 247 -7.59 -2.87 41.59
CA PRO A 247 -8.57 -1.88 42.01
C PRO A 247 -8.02 -0.46 41.84
N TRP A 248 -8.58 0.31 40.90
CA TRP A 248 -8.13 1.67 40.60
C TRP A 248 -9.04 2.72 41.26
N ASP A 249 -8.45 3.62 42.05
CA ASP A 249 -9.17 4.66 42.84
C ASP A 249 -9.31 6.00 42.11
N GLY A 250 -8.88 6.07 40.84
CA GLY A 250 -8.87 7.30 40.04
C GLY A 250 -7.60 8.14 40.17
N ARG A 251 -6.56 7.68 40.90
CA ARG A 251 -5.24 8.33 40.97
C ARG A 251 -4.12 7.34 40.67
N CYS A 252 -3.21 7.71 39.77
CA CYS A 252 -2.08 6.85 39.37
C CYS A 252 -1.05 6.63 40.51
N GLU A 253 -1.16 7.36 41.62
CA GLU A 253 -0.18 7.40 42.70
C GLU A 253 -0.46 6.45 43.88
N GLN A 254 -1.57 5.70 43.90
CA GLN A 254 -2.06 5.04 45.13
C GLN A 254 -2.01 3.51 45.16
N ASP A 255 -1.03 2.86 44.53
CA ASP A 255 -0.73 1.49 44.96
C ASP A 255 0.78 1.20 44.91
N PRO A 256 1.52 1.48 46.01
CA PRO A 256 2.81 0.89 46.20
C PRO A 256 2.54 -0.57 46.53
N GLY A 257 2.76 -1.48 45.60
CA GLY A 257 2.86 -2.91 45.93
C GLY A 257 3.73 -3.09 47.19
N PRO A 258 3.57 -4.18 47.96
CA PRO A 258 3.82 -4.26 49.41
C PRO A 258 5.27 -4.08 49.94
N GLY A 259 6.08 -3.19 49.36
CA GLY A 259 7.45 -2.94 49.78
C GLY A 259 8.21 -1.79 49.09
N GLN A 260 7.59 -0.66 48.72
CA GLN A 260 8.37 0.55 48.40
C GLN A 260 7.81 1.83 49.03
N THR A 261 8.62 2.42 49.91
CA THR A 261 8.45 3.75 50.52
C THR A 261 9.36 4.75 49.82
N GLN A 262 8.87 5.44 48.79
CA GLN A 262 9.31 6.81 48.51
C GLN A 262 8.29 7.54 47.63
N ARG A 263 8.08 8.82 47.97
CA ARG A 263 6.96 9.67 47.55
C ARG A 263 7.55 10.88 46.84
N GLN A 264 7.31 11.03 45.54
CA GLN A 264 7.51 12.24 44.68
C GLN A 264 7.38 11.76 43.21
N GLU A 265 6.67 12.37 42.26
CA GLU A 265 6.08 13.71 42.08
C GLU A 265 4.68 13.59 41.44
N THR A 266 3.79 14.51 41.79
CA THR A 266 2.38 14.55 41.36
C THR A 266 2.21 15.04 39.92
N LEU A 267 1.64 14.20 39.04
CA LEU A 267 1.11 14.60 37.74
C LEU A 267 -0.43 14.64 37.79
N PRO A 268 -1.07 15.83 37.83
CA PRO A 268 -2.51 15.92 37.68
C PRO A 268 -2.91 15.71 36.21
N ASN A 269 -3.87 14.81 35.96
CA ASN A 269 -4.51 14.51 34.66
C ASN A 269 -3.74 13.63 33.66
N ALA A 270 -3.35 12.42 34.06
CA ALA A 270 -2.93 11.38 33.10
C ALA A 270 -4.15 10.59 32.55
N THR A 271 -4.22 10.42 31.22
CA THR A 271 -5.25 9.60 30.52
C THR A 271 -4.87 8.12 30.39
N PHE A 272 -3.73 7.68 30.93
CA PHE A 272 -3.35 6.27 30.99
C PHE A 272 -2.45 6.00 32.20
N CYS A 273 -2.62 4.83 32.82
CA CYS A 273 -1.77 4.34 33.91
C CYS A 273 -1.12 3.01 33.51
N LEU A 274 0.21 2.96 33.57
CA LEU A 274 1.02 1.76 33.33
C LEU A 274 1.56 1.27 34.67
N ILE A 275 1.16 0.09 35.12
CA ILE A 275 1.60 -0.47 36.41
C ILE A 275 2.72 -1.47 36.12
N SER A 276 3.93 -1.17 36.54
CA SER A 276 5.09 -2.05 36.36
C SER A 276 4.94 -3.30 37.22
N GLY A 277 5.09 -4.48 36.64
CA GLY A 277 5.39 -5.69 37.40
C GLY A 277 6.79 -5.60 38.01
N HIS A 278 7.10 -6.55 38.91
CA HIS A 278 8.31 -6.62 39.76
C HIS A 278 9.68 -6.72 39.03
N ARG A 279 9.80 -6.34 37.76
CA ARG A 279 11.05 -6.43 36.99
C ARG A 279 11.71 -5.06 36.75
N PRO A 280 13.02 -4.91 37.01
CA PRO A 280 13.74 -3.65 36.80
C PRO A 280 13.76 -3.18 35.33
N GLU A 281 13.63 -4.08 34.35
CA GLU A 281 13.50 -3.73 32.93
C GLU A 281 12.15 -3.06 32.59
N ALA A 282 11.08 -3.41 33.32
CA ALA A 282 9.76 -2.80 33.16
C ALA A 282 9.74 -1.35 33.69
N ALA A 283 10.47 -1.07 34.77
CA ALA A 283 10.65 0.28 35.30
C ALA A 283 11.41 1.22 34.34
N LEU A 284 12.38 0.70 33.57
CA LEU A 284 13.10 1.50 32.56
C LEU A 284 12.20 1.86 31.37
N ARG A 285 11.38 0.91 30.91
CA ARG A 285 10.36 1.13 29.86
C ARG A 285 9.26 2.10 30.32
N PHE A 286 8.92 2.07 31.61
CA PHE A 286 7.99 2.99 32.25
C PHE A 286 8.48 4.45 32.22
N LEU A 287 9.75 4.70 32.58
CA LEU A 287 10.34 6.04 32.49
C LEU A 287 10.37 6.59 31.07
N GLN A 288 10.69 5.75 30.08
CA GLN A 288 10.65 6.14 28.66
C GLN A 288 9.23 6.48 28.19
N ALA A 289 8.22 5.71 28.62
CA ALA A 289 6.82 5.98 28.27
C ALA A 289 6.31 7.32 28.86
N LEU A 290 6.73 7.66 30.09
CA LEU A 290 6.39 8.95 30.72
C LEU A 290 7.06 10.13 30.03
N GLN A 291 8.32 9.98 29.57
CA GLN A 291 9.01 11.00 28.77
C GLN A 291 8.29 11.28 27.45
N VAL A 292 7.77 10.22 26.80
CA VAL A 292 6.96 10.36 25.59
C VAL A 292 5.66 11.11 25.88
N LEU A 293 5.00 10.85 27.01
CA LEU A 293 3.77 11.56 27.37
C LEU A 293 3.99 13.06 27.57
N ALA A 294 5.02 13.42 28.34
CA ALA A 294 5.37 14.81 28.59
C ALA A 294 5.71 15.53 27.27
N ALA A 295 6.52 14.90 26.41
CA ALA A 295 6.84 15.44 25.09
C ALA A 295 5.60 15.62 24.19
N LEU A 296 4.62 14.70 24.26
CA LEU A 296 3.38 14.79 23.49
C LEU A 296 2.43 15.88 24.01
N GLN A 297 2.45 16.20 25.32
CA GLN A 297 1.63 17.26 25.90
C GLN A 297 2.10 18.66 25.50
N GLU A 298 3.40 18.83 25.29
CA GLU A 298 4.02 20.08 24.80
C GLU A 298 3.82 20.29 23.28
N MET A 299 3.33 19.28 22.55
CA MET A 299 3.13 19.34 21.10
C MET A 299 1.74 19.83 20.71
N SER A 300 1.67 20.62 19.62
CA SER A 300 0.38 21.02 19.05
C SER A 300 -0.43 19.80 18.57
N PRO A 301 -1.77 19.83 18.63
CA PRO A 301 -2.61 18.73 18.14
C PRO A 301 -2.35 18.37 16.66
N ALA A 302 -2.00 19.36 15.83
CA ALA A 302 -1.62 19.14 14.44
C ALA A 302 -0.32 18.34 14.32
N ARG A 303 0.69 18.63 15.14
CA ARG A 303 1.96 17.88 15.16
C ARG A 303 1.75 16.44 15.65
N VAL A 304 0.90 16.25 16.66
CA VAL A 304 0.52 14.90 17.14
C VAL A 304 -0.21 14.12 16.05
N LEU A 305 -1.12 14.75 15.30
CA LEU A 305 -1.79 14.10 14.17
C LEU A 305 -0.81 13.70 13.07
N ALA A 306 0.12 14.59 12.70
CA ALA A 306 1.16 14.33 11.72
C ALA A 306 2.06 13.15 12.14
N LEU A 307 2.46 13.08 13.42
CA LEU A 307 3.20 11.96 13.99
C LEU A 307 2.42 10.64 13.89
N ARG A 308 1.13 10.64 14.23
CA ARG A 308 0.27 9.44 14.11
C ARG A 308 0.17 8.96 12.67
N GLN A 309 0.00 9.88 11.73
CA GLN A 309 -0.05 9.60 10.30
C GLN A 309 1.28 9.03 9.80
N GLN A 310 2.42 9.57 10.23
CA GLN A 310 3.74 9.04 9.90
C GLN A 310 3.94 7.62 10.43
N THR A 311 3.59 7.37 11.70
CA THR A 311 3.69 6.04 12.30
C THR A 311 2.81 5.03 11.58
N GLN A 312 1.60 5.43 11.15
CA GLN A 312 0.73 4.58 10.34
C GLN A 312 1.40 4.23 9.00
N PHE A 313 1.96 5.23 8.31
CA PHE A 313 2.70 5.00 7.07
C PHE A 313 3.88 4.03 7.28
N LEU A 314 4.71 4.26 8.31
CA LEU A 314 5.86 3.38 8.60
C LEU A 314 5.41 1.95 8.91
N TRP A 315 4.34 1.80 9.69
CA TRP A 315 3.75 0.49 9.96
C TRP A 315 3.30 -0.20 8.67
N ASP A 316 2.51 0.50 7.86
CA ASP A 316 1.96 -0.03 6.62
C ASP A 316 3.03 -0.30 5.57
N ALA A 317 4.11 0.47 5.52
CA ALA A 317 5.17 0.28 4.55
C ALA A 317 6.14 -0.83 4.97
N TYR A 318 6.49 -0.95 6.25
CA TYR A 318 7.67 -1.71 6.68
C TYR A 318 7.43 -2.75 7.78
N PHE A 319 6.36 -2.61 8.59
CA PHE A 319 6.19 -3.42 9.81
C PHE A 319 4.94 -4.28 9.85
N SER A 320 3.99 -4.11 8.92
CA SER A 320 2.69 -4.76 9.01
C SER A 320 2.74 -6.29 8.80
N SER A 321 3.86 -6.87 8.37
CA SER A 321 4.02 -8.33 8.25
C SER A 321 5.48 -8.76 8.38
N VAL A 322 5.70 -10.04 8.69
CA VAL A 322 7.06 -10.63 8.75
C VAL A 322 7.80 -10.38 7.43
N GLU A 323 7.13 -10.57 6.29
CA GLU A 323 7.71 -10.31 4.97
C GLU A 323 8.24 -8.89 4.83
N LYS A 324 7.45 -7.87 5.22
CA LYS A 324 7.87 -6.46 5.14
C LYS A 324 9.06 -6.17 6.04
N VAL A 325 9.09 -6.70 7.26
CA VAL A 325 10.20 -6.48 8.19
C VAL A 325 11.50 -7.06 7.63
N ILE A 326 11.43 -8.28 7.09
CA ILE A 326 12.59 -8.94 6.48
C ILE A 326 13.03 -8.22 5.21
N HIS A 327 12.11 -7.87 4.31
CA HIS A 327 12.45 -7.16 3.07
C HIS A 327 13.01 -5.77 3.37
N THR A 328 12.47 -5.06 4.37
CA THR A 328 13.01 -3.78 4.86
C THR A 328 14.43 -3.94 5.36
N THR A 329 14.68 -4.96 6.16
CA THR A 329 16.03 -5.25 6.70
C THR A 329 17.04 -5.46 5.58
N LEU A 330 16.68 -6.25 4.56
CA LEU A 330 17.54 -6.53 3.42
C LEU A 330 17.74 -5.31 2.52
N GLU A 331 16.72 -4.48 2.33
CA GLU A 331 16.81 -3.24 1.55
C GLU A 331 17.69 -2.19 2.26
N VAL A 332 17.57 -2.05 3.59
CA VAL A 332 18.46 -1.20 4.40
C VAL A 332 19.92 -1.65 4.29
N ILE A 333 20.16 -2.97 4.33
CA ILE A 333 21.50 -3.54 4.15
C ILE A 333 22.01 -3.25 2.74
N GLN A 334 21.16 -3.39 1.71
CA GLN A 334 21.51 -3.08 0.33
C GLN A 334 21.91 -1.60 0.17
N ASP A 335 21.11 -0.67 0.69
CA ASP A 335 21.38 0.76 0.62
C ASP A 335 22.72 1.12 1.30
N ARG A 336 23.03 0.48 2.44
CA ARG A 336 24.32 0.67 3.13
C ARG A 336 25.51 0.13 2.33
N ILE A 337 25.35 -1.01 1.63
CA ILE A 337 26.42 -1.61 0.80
C ILE A 337 26.68 -0.77 -0.45
N PHE A 338 25.62 -0.29 -1.10
CA PHE A 338 25.72 0.35 -2.41
C PHE A 338 25.66 1.87 -2.38
N GLY A 339 25.55 2.51 -1.22
CA GLY A 339 25.78 3.93 -0.92
C GLY A 339 25.33 4.94 -2.00
N THR A 340 26.10 5.05 -3.08
CA THR A 340 25.78 5.84 -4.29
C THR A 340 24.45 5.49 -4.96
N SER A 341 24.01 4.24 -4.85
CA SER A 341 22.73 3.73 -5.41
C SER A 341 21.66 3.54 -4.33
N ALA A 342 21.88 4.06 -3.12
CA ALA A 342 20.91 3.97 -2.03
C ALA A 342 19.66 4.79 -2.36
N HIS A 343 18.51 4.36 -1.82
CA HIS A 343 17.29 5.14 -1.95
C HIS A 343 17.45 6.49 -1.25
N PRO A 344 17.03 7.60 -1.88
CA PRO A 344 16.94 8.87 -1.19
C PRO A 344 16.03 8.77 0.03
N SER A 345 16.33 9.56 1.07
CA SER A 345 15.54 9.67 2.29
C SER A 345 14.03 9.85 2.03
N LEU A 346 13.67 10.57 0.96
CA LEU A 346 12.28 10.79 0.55
C LEU A 346 11.55 9.46 0.28
N LEU A 347 12.19 8.51 -0.42
CA LEU A 347 11.57 7.22 -0.77
C LEU A 347 11.27 6.39 0.47
N TRP A 348 12.13 6.45 1.48
CA TRP A 348 11.92 5.81 2.77
C TRP A 348 10.77 6.44 3.58
N ASN A 349 10.55 7.74 3.41
CA ASN A 349 9.67 8.55 4.28
C ASN A 349 8.39 9.05 3.60
N SER A 350 8.12 8.65 2.36
CA SER A 350 6.91 9.03 1.63
C SER A 350 6.23 7.82 0.96
N PRO A 351 4.88 7.79 0.89
CA PRO A 351 4.15 6.76 0.17
C PRO A 351 4.67 6.57 -1.26
N PRO A 352 4.79 5.33 -1.75
CA PRO A 352 4.36 4.07 -1.15
C PRO A 352 5.40 3.43 -0.20
N GLY A 353 6.56 4.06 0.00
CA GLY A 353 7.70 3.53 0.73
C GLY A 353 8.74 2.86 -0.18
N ALA A 354 9.96 2.69 0.34
CA ALA A 354 11.13 2.25 -0.44
C ALA A 354 10.99 0.83 -0.99
N LEU A 355 10.27 -0.06 -0.29
CA LEU A 355 10.02 -1.43 -0.78
C LEU A 355 9.23 -1.46 -2.11
N LEU A 356 8.46 -0.42 -2.39
CA LEU A 356 7.62 -0.29 -3.57
C LEU A 356 8.12 0.78 -4.55
N ALA A 357 9.26 1.41 -4.28
CA ALA A 357 9.95 2.37 -5.14
C ALA A 357 11.32 1.78 -5.54
N LEU A 358 11.32 0.82 -6.46
CA LEU A 358 12.47 -0.03 -6.74
C LEU A 358 13.66 0.76 -7.33
N SER A 359 14.81 0.72 -6.66
CA SER A 359 16.10 1.24 -7.16
C SER A 359 16.54 0.67 -8.52
N THR A 360 16.06 -0.52 -8.90
CA THR A 360 16.32 -1.11 -10.23
C THR A 360 15.63 -0.36 -11.38
N PHE A 361 14.64 0.47 -11.07
CA PHE A 361 14.00 1.35 -12.04
C PHE A 361 14.67 2.72 -12.08
N SER A 362 14.75 3.38 -10.92
CA SER A 362 15.45 4.66 -10.76
C SER A 362 15.73 4.94 -9.28
N THR A 363 16.74 5.75 -9.01
CA THR A 363 16.99 6.36 -7.71
C THR A 363 16.45 7.80 -7.62
N SER A 364 16.00 8.39 -8.72
CA SER A 364 15.44 9.74 -8.76
C SER A 364 13.94 9.72 -8.44
N PRO A 365 13.46 10.52 -7.46
CA PRO A 365 12.03 10.62 -7.16
C PRO A 365 11.19 11.08 -8.35
N GLN A 366 11.73 11.91 -9.25
CA GLN A 366 10.97 12.47 -10.37
C GLN A 366 10.53 11.42 -11.40
N ASP A 367 11.19 10.27 -11.43
CA ASP A 367 10.85 9.19 -12.37
C ASP A 367 9.64 8.36 -11.89
N PHE A 368 9.21 8.52 -10.64
CA PHE A 368 8.10 7.75 -10.07
C PHE A 368 6.79 8.54 -10.10
N PRO A 369 5.65 7.88 -10.42
CA PRO A 369 4.41 8.58 -10.66
C PRO A 369 3.77 9.20 -9.42
N PHE A 370 4.14 8.73 -8.23
CA PHE A 370 3.56 9.17 -6.95
C PHE A 370 4.29 10.37 -6.32
N TYR A 371 5.46 10.78 -6.84
CA TYR A 371 6.22 11.90 -6.29
C TYR A 371 6.08 13.21 -7.07
N TYR A 372 5.42 13.20 -8.24
CA TYR A 372 5.23 14.41 -9.06
C TYR A 372 4.64 15.58 -8.26
N LEU A 373 3.56 15.33 -7.50
CA LEU A 373 2.88 16.38 -6.72
C LEU A 373 3.80 16.97 -5.64
N GLN A 374 4.44 16.12 -4.84
CA GLN A 374 5.34 16.55 -3.76
C GLN A 374 6.57 17.31 -4.28
N GLN A 375 7.02 17.00 -5.50
CA GLN A 375 8.15 17.65 -6.16
C GLN A 375 7.75 18.91 -6.97
N GLY A 376 6.45 19.20 -7.08
CA GLY A 376 5.96 20.25 -7.98
C GLY A 376 6.25 20.00 -9.46
N SER A 377 6.56 18.75 -9.83
CA SER A 377 6.88 18.33 -11.21
C SER A 377 5.66 17.72 -11.91
N ARG A 378 5.78 17.49 -13.21
CA ARG A 378 4.71 16.93 -14.06
C ARG A 378 5.29 15.87 -15.00
N PRO A 379 4.50 14.83 -15.36
CA PRO A 379 4.95 13.83 -16.32
C PRO A 379 5.18 14.47 -17.70
N GLU A 380 5.97 13.80 -18.53
CA GLU A 380 6.21 14.25 -19.91
C GLU A 380 4.92 14.47 -20.72
N GLY A 381 5.00 15.39 -21.69
CA GLY A 381 3.90 15.76 -22.60
C GLY A 381 3.53 14.72 -23.65
N ARG A 382 4.13 13.51 -23.61
CA ARG A 382 4.04 12.48 -24.64
C ARG A 382 3.86 11.08 -24.06
N PHE A 383 3.34 10.16 -24.87
CA PHE A 383 3.16 8.75 -24.51
C PHE A 383 3.70 7.80 -25.58
N SER A 384 4.04 6.57 -25.16
CA SER A 384 4.31 5.45 -26.06
C SER A 384 3.09 4.54 -26.10
N ALA A 385 2.63 4.16 -27.29
CA ALA A 385 1.56 3.19 -27.43
C ALA A 385 2.13 1.78 -27.55
N LEU A 386 1.55 0.82 -26.82
CA LEU A 386 1.88 -0.60 -26.91
C LEU A 386 0.63 -1.35 -27.35
N ILE A 387 0.67 -1.91 -28.55
CA ILE A 387 -0.43 -2.66 -29.16
C ILE A 387 -0.07 -4.14 -29.16
N TRP A 388 -0.77 -4.92 -28.34
CA TRP A 388 -0.63 -6.37 -28.32
C TRP A 388 -1.52 -7.00 -29.39
N VAL A 389 -0.96 -7.90 -30.19
CA VAL A 389 -1.63 -8.59 -31.28
C VAL A 389 -1.61 -10.10 -31.02
N GLY A 390 -2.65 -10.61 -30.35
CA GLY A 390 -2.85 -12.04 -30.13
C GLY A 390 -3.61 -12.76 -31.25
N PRO A 391 -3.72 -14.10 -31.22
CA PRO A 391 -4.47 -14.89 -32.21
C PRO A 391 -6.00 -14.72 -32.05
N PRO A 392 -6.80 -14.63 -33.14
CA PRO A 392 -6.41 -14.55 -34.55
C PRO A 392 -6.13 -13.09 -34.98
N GLY A 393 -4.89 -12.65 -34.85
CA GLY A 393 -4.54 -11.24 -35.01
C GLY A 393 -4.32 -10.84 -36.46
N GLN A 394 -5.11 -9.88 -36.94
CA GLN A 394 -4.77 -9.10 -38.13
C GLN A 394 -4.04 -7.82 -37.69
N PRO A 395 -3.20 -7.21 -38.55
CA PRO A 395 -2.59 -5.92 -38.25
C PRO A 395 -3.68 -4.87 -37.97
N PRO A 396 -3.66 -4.18 -36.80
CA PRO A 396 -4.73 -3.26 -36.41
C PRO A 396 -4.53 -1.88 -37.06
N LEU A 397 -4.55 -1.83 -38.39
CA LEU A 397 -4.20 -0.67 -39.21
C LEU A 397 -4.98 0.61 -38.83
N LYS A 398 -6.29 0.50 -38.64
CA LYS A 398 -7.15 1.64 -38.24
C LYS A 398 -6.80 2.18 -36.85
N LEU A 399 -6.47 1.29 -35.92
CA LEU A 399 -6.07 1.67 -34.56
C LEU A 399 -4.70 2.35 -34.57
N ILE A 400 -3.75 1.80 -35.34
CA ILE A 400 -2.42 2.40 -35.53
C ILE A 400 -2.56 3.81 -36.10
N GLN A 401 -3.40 4.02 -37.13
CA GLN A 401 -3.65 5.35 -37.69
C GLN A 401 -4.27 6.31 -36.68
N ALA A 402 -5.26 5.86 -35.89
CA ALA A 402 -5.90 6.71 -34.90
C ALA A 402 -4.93 7.16 -33.79
N VAL A 403 -4.06 6.24 -33.33
CA VAL A 403 -3.04 6.54 -32.32
C VAL A 403 -1.93 7.42 -32.89
N ALA A 404 -1.44 7.12 -34.10
CA ALA A 404 -0.41 7.90 -34.78
C ALA A 404 -0.87 9.33 -35.11
N GLY A 405 -2.18 9.56 -35.24
CA GLY A 405 -2.75 10.89 -35.43
C GLY A 405 -2.75 11.77 -34.18
N SER A 406 -2.46 11.22 -33.00
CA SER A 406 -2.40 12.00 -31.74
C SER A 406 -1.15 12.87 -31.72
N GLN A 407 -1.31 14.15 -31.37
CA GLN A 407 -0.20 15.08 -31.18
C GLN A 407 0.73 14.71 -30.00
N HIS A 408 0.25 13.86 -29.09
CA HIS A 408 0.98 13.43 -27.90
C HIS A 408 1.68 12.07 -28.10
N CYS A 409 1.46 11.37 -29.22
CA CYS A 409 2.11 10.10 -29.47
C CYS A 409 3.61 10.31 -29.78
N ALA A 410 4.47 9.63 -29.02
CA ALA A 410 5.92 9.61 -29.26
C ALA A 410 6.32 8.49 -30.21
N GLN A 411 5.74 7.30 -30.02
CA GLN A 411 6.05 6.08 -30.77
C GLN A 411 4.95 5.04 -30.58
N ILE A 412 4.92 4.06 -31.49
CA ILE A 412 4.04 2.89 -31.43
C ILE A 412 4.90 1.63 -31.43
N LEU A 413 4.70 0.80 -30.41
CA LEU A 413 5.26 -0.53 -30.29
C LEU A 413 4.17 -1.56 -30.55
N VAL A 414 4.36 -2.41 -31.56
CA VAL A 414 3.47 -3.53 -31.84
C VAL A 414 4.13 -4.80 -31.35
N LEU A 415 3.50 -5.46 -30.39
CA LEU A 415 3.90 -6.79 -29.91
C LEU A 415 3.12 -7.84 -30.67
N TRP A 416 3.81 -8.52 -31.57
CA TRP A 416 3.23 -9.55 -32.42
C TRP A 416 3.30 -10.91 -31.73
N SER A 417 2.25 -11.25 -30.97
CA SER A 417 2.13 -12.53 -30.26
C SER A 417 1.18 -13.48 -31.00
N ASN A 418 1.45 -13.71 -32.29
CA ASN A 418 0.63 -14.50 -33.19
C ASN A 418 1.46 -15.61 -33.86
N GLU A 419 0.84 -16.73 -34.21
CA GLU A 419 1.52 -17.84 -34.90
C GLU A 419 1.89 -17.51 -36.34
N ARG A 420 1.18 -16.55 -36.94
CA ARG A 420 1.43 -16.09 -38.31
C ARG A 420 2.74 -15.30 -38.36
N PRO A 421 3.51 -15.42 -39.46
CA PRO A 421 4.72 -14.62 -39.62
C PRO A 421 4.40 -13.12 -39.62
N LEU A 422 5.37 -12.31 -39.20
CA LEU A 422 5.27 -10.86 -39.27
C LEU A 422 4.91 -10.44 -40.71
N PRO A 423 3.91 -9.56 -40.90
CA PRO A 423 3.67 -8.92 -42.18
C PRO A 423 4.94 -8.24 -42.71
N SER A 424 5.25 -8.44 -43.99
CA SER A 424 6.43 -7.88 -44.65
C SER A 424 6.34 -6.37 -44.89
N ARG A 425 5.14 -5.80 -44.87
CA ARG A 425 4.89 -4.36 -45.04
C ARG A 425 3.98 -3.85 -43.93
N TRP A 426 4.40 -2.73 -43.34
CA TRP A 426 3.63 -1.99 -42.33
C TRP A 426 3.31 -0.60 -42.85
N LEU A 427 2.31 0.04 -42.26
CA LEU A 427 1.94 1.42 -42.60
C LEU A 427 3.09 2.37 -42.30
N GLU A 428 3.37 3.27 -43.23
CA GLU A 428 4.14 4.47 -42.94
C GLU A 428 3.28 5.37 -42.03
N THR A 429 3.83 5.72 -40.88
CA THR A 429 3.14 6.53 -39.87
C THR A 429 4.00 7.74 -39.54
N ALA A 430 3.36 8.81 -39.08
CA ALA A 430 4.05 10.05 -38.71
C ALA A 430 4.95 9.89 -37.47
N VAL A 431 4.72 8.84 -36.68
CA VAL A 431 5.50 8.49 -35.48
C VAL A 431 6.28 7.19 -35.72
N PRO A 432 7.42 6.98 -35.06
CA PRO A 432 8.16 5.72 -35.17
C PRO A 432 7.29 4.50 -34.80
N LEU A 433 7.24 3.52 -35.70
CA LEU A 433 6.55 2.24 -35.52
C LEU A 433 7.59 1.12 -35.39
N THR A 434 7.66 0.49 -34.23
CA THR A 434 8.53 -0.67 -33.96
C THR A 434 7.67 -1.92 -33.79
N VAL A 435 8.05 -3.02 -34.44
CA VAL A 435 7.37 -4.31 -34.31
C VAL A 435 8.33 -5.31 -33.68
N ILE A 436 7.92 -5.90 -32.56
CA ILE A 436 8.68 -6.93 -31.85
C ILE A 436 7.91 -8.25 -31.94
N ASP A 437 8.61 -9.31 -32.29
CA ASP A 437 8.07 -10.67 -32.23
C ASP A 437 7.94 -11.11 -30.76
N GLY A 438 6.72 -11.40 -30.33
CA GLY A 438 6.40 -11.70 -28.94
C GLY A 438 6.63 -13.17 -28.59
N HIS A 439 6.91 -13.47 -27.33
CA HIS A 439 7.06 -14.85 -26.83
C HIS A 439 5.72 -15.55 -26.59
N ARG A 440 4.66 -15.11 -27.29
CA ARG A 440 3.30 -15.67 -27.30
C ARG A 440 2.59 -15.66 -25.95
N LYS A 441 3.13 -14.93 -24.97
CA LYS A 441 2.49 -14.72 -23.67
C LYS A 441 1.73 -13.41 -23.66
N VAL A 442 0.62 -13.37 -22.91
CA VAL A 442 -0.15 -12.14 -22.74
C VAL A 442 0.61 -11.17 -21.85
N SER A 443 1.33 -11.67 -20.83
CA SER A 443 2.09 -10.82 -19.91
C SER A 443 3.33 -10.16 -20.51
N ASP A 444 3.80 -10.60 -21.69
CA ASP A 444 4.92 -9.97 -22.40
C ASP A 444 4.68 -8.47 -22.64
N ARG A 445 3.41 -8.07 -22.76
CA ARG A 445 3.03 -6.66 -22.89
C ARG A 445 3.42 -5.77 -21.72
N PHE A 446 3.68 -6.36 -20.55
CA PHE A 446 4.11 -5.66 -19.34
C PHE A 446 5.62 -5.76 -19.10
N TYR A 447 6.39 -6.26 -20.06
CA TYR A 447 7.84 -6.27 -19.97
C TYR A 447 8.39 -4.84 -20.09
N PRO A 448 9.44 -4.46 -19.31
CA PRO A 448 10.04 -3.13 -19.37
C PRO A 448 10.96 -2.99 -20.60
N TYR A 449 10.38 -2.89 -21.79
CA TYR A 449 11.13 -2.71 -23.03
C TYR A 449 11.95 -1.41 -23.01
N SER A 450 13.26 -1.51 -23.25
CA SER A 450 14.18 -0.36 -23.25
C SER A 450 13.87 0.69 -24.33
N THR A 451 13.11 0.32 -25.35
CA THR A 451 12.58 1.23 -26.38
C THR A 451 11.58 2.24 -25.81
N ILE A 452 10.85 1.89 -24.75
CA ILE A 452 9.84 2.76 -24.12
C ILE A 452 10.52 3.72 -23.14
N ARG A 453 10.65 4.99 -23.56
CA ARG A 453 11.28 6.05 -22.74
C ARG A 453 10.28 6.97 -22.05
N THR A 454 9.08 7.13 -22.59
CA THR A 454 8.04 8.01 -22.05
C THR A 454 7.47 7.48 -20.74
N ASP A 455 7.08 8.38 -19.85
CA ASP A 455 6.43 8.04 -18.58
C ASP A 455 5.09 7.33 -18.77
N ALA A 456 4.32 7.75 -19.76
CA ALA A 456 2.99 7.23 -20.06
C ALA A 456 3.05 6.07 -21.07
N ILE A 457 2.31 5.00 -20.79
CA ILE A 457 2.04 3.91 -21.72
C ILE A 457 0.55 3.88 -22.03
N LEU A 458 0.21 3.91 -23.33
CA LEU A 458 -1.11 3.56 -23.83
C LEU A 458 -1.13 2.08 -24.19
N SER A 459 -1.74 1.27 -23.35
CA SER A 459 -1.84 -0.17 -23.52
C SER A 459 -3.10 -0.54 -24.30
N LEU A 460 -2.93 -1.22 -25.44
CA LEU A 460 -4.00 -1.55 -26.38
C LEU A 460 -3.98 -3.02 -26.80
N ASP A 461 -5.17 -3.60 -27.01
CA ASP A 461 -5.34 -4.85 -27.77
C ASP A 461 -5.68 -4.52 -29.23
N ALA A 462 -5.30 -5.38 -30.18
CA ALA A 462 -5.54 -5.19 -31.62
C ALA A 462 -7.02 -5.03 -31.99
N ARG A 463 -7.92 -5.52 -31.12
CA ARG A 463 -9.38 -5.44 -31.29
C ARG A 463 -9.98 -4.12 -30.78
N SER A 464 -9.20 -3.32 -30.07
CA SER A 464 -9.65 -2.03 -29.55
C SER A 464 -9.95 -1.06 -30.69
N SER A 465 -11.02 -0.27 -30.52
CA SER A 465 -11.43 0.75 -31.49
C SER A 465 -11.53 2.09 -30.79
N LEU A 466 -10.53 2.94 -30.97
CA LEU A 466 -10.45 4.28 -30.40
C LEU A 466 -10.22 5.30 -31.51
N SER A 467 -10.80 6.48 -31.35
CA SER A 467 -10.52 7.66 -32.16
C SER A 467 -9.35 8.46 -31.57
N THR A 468 -8.69 9.27 -32.40
CA THR A 468 -7.61 10.17 -31.96
C THR A 468 -8.06 11.10 -30.82
N SER A 469 -9.27 11.65 -30.89
CA SER A 469 -9.81 12.51 -29.83
C SER A 469 -10.03 11.79 -28.50
N GLU A 470 -10.38 10.50 -28.52
CA GLU A 470 -10.51 9.70 -27.30
C GLU A 470 -9.14 9.41 -26.68
N VAL A 471 -8.14 9.12 -27.53
CA VAL A 471 -6.75 8.93 -27.11
C VAL A 471 -6.20 10.20 -26.45
N ASP A 472 -6.35 11.35 -27.12
CA ASP A 472 -5.88 12.65 -26.60
C ASP A 472 -6.55 13.01 -25.28
N PHE A 473 -7.88 12.86 -25.20
CA PHE A 473 -8.61 13.15 -23.96
C PHE A 473 -8.15 12.24 -22.81
N ALA A 474 -8.05 10.93 -23.04
CA ALA A 474 -7.63 10.00 -22.00
C ALA A 474 -6.19 10.25 -21.55
N PHE A 475 -5.30 10.66 -22.47
CA PHE A 475 -3.94 11.07 -22.12
C PHE A 475 -3.93 12.31 -21.22
N LEU A 476 -4.69 13.35 -21.56
CA LEU A 476 -4.78 14.57 -20.73
C LEU A 476 -5.35 14.28 -19.34
N VAL A 477 -6.32 13.37 -19.25
CA VAL A 477 -6.83 12.87 -17.96
C VAL A 477 -5.71 12.17 -17.18
N TRP A 478 -4.95 11.27 -17.83
CA TRP A 478 -3.85 10.57 -17.18
C TRP A 478 -2.74 11.53 -16.71
N GLN A 479 -2.41 12.57 -17.46
CA GLN A 479 -1.41 13.57 -17.02
C GLN A 479 -1.81 14.30 -15.72
N SER A 480 -3.11 14.38 -15.43
CA SER A 480 -3.62 14.96 -14.18
C SER A 480 -3.58 13.98 -13.00
N PHE A 481 -3.42 12.68 -13.28
CA PHE A 481 -3.41 11.59 -12.30
C PHE A 481 -2.39 10.50 -12.69
N PRO A 482 -1.09 10.84 -12.81
CA PRO A 482 -0.07 9.97 -13.38
C PRO A 482 0.13 8.65 -12.60
N GLU A 483 -0.22 8.64 -11.32
CA GLU A 483 -0.19 7.47 -10.44
C GLU A 483 -1.33 6.49 -10.71
N ARG A 484 -2.43 6.91 -11.34
CA ARG A 484 -3.63 6.09 -11.50
C ARG A 484 -3.72 5.48 -12.89
N MET A 485 -4.43 4.35 -12.99
CA MET A 485 -4.83 3.83 -14.30
C MET A 485 -6.06 4.58 -14.80
N VAL A 486 -6.02 5.02 -16.06
CA VAL A 486 -7.13 5.69 -16.76
C VAL A 486 -7.57 4.78 -17.90
N GLY A 487 -8.81 4.29 -17.87
CA GLY A 487 -9.26 3.28 -18.83
C GLY A 487 -10.67 3.48 -19.36
N PHE A 488 -10.91 2.86 -20.51
CA PHE A 488 -12.18 2.94 -21.25
C PHE A 488 -13.17 1.86 -20.83
N LEU A 489 -12.66 0.67 -20.52
CA LEU A 489 -13.43 -0.51 -20.13
C LEU A 489 -13.20 -0.80 -18.66
N THR A 490 -14.26 -1.10 -17.93
CA THR A 490 -14.24 -1.24 -16.47
C THR A 490 -14.81 -2.57 -16.01
N SER A 491 -14.30 -3.07 -14.89
CA SER A 491 -14.87 -4.20 -14.15
C SER A 491 -14.90 -3.88 -12.65
N SER A 492 -15.72 -4.63 -11.90
CA SER A 492 -15.85 -4.49 -10.45
C SER A 492 -15.60 -5.82 -9.77
N HIS A 493 -14.78 -5.83 -8.73
CA HIS A 493 -14.72 -6.94 -7.79
C HIS A 493 -15.94 -6.94 -6.87
N PHE A 494 -16.29 -8.11 -6.35
CA PHE A 494 -17.33 -8.29 -5.33
C PHE A 494 -16.97 -9.49 -4.45
N TRP A 495 -17.50 -9.51 -3.23
CA TRP A 495 -17.43 -10.68 -2.37
C TRP A 495 -18.66 -11.56 -2.64
N ASP A 496 -18.42 -12.80 -3.05
CA ASP A 496 -19.46 -13.80 -3.26
C ASP A 496 -19.66 -14.62 -1.98
N GLU A 497 -20.74 -14.30 -1.25
CA GLU A 497 -21.10 -15.00 0.00
C GLU A 497 -21.44 -16.48 -0.24
N ALA A 498 -21.92 -16.87 -1.43
CA ALA A 498 -22.29 -18.25 -1.72
C ALA A 498 -21.05 -19.14 -1.90
N HIS A 499 -19.99 -18.59 -2.49
CA HIS A 499 -18.73 -19.29 -2.72
C HIS A 499 -17.67 -18.99 -1.66
N GLY A 500 -17.91 -18.04 -0.76
CA GLY A 500 -16.98 -17.64 0.29
C GLY A 500 -15.67 -17.05 -0.26
N GLY A 501 -15.75 -16.35 -1.39
CA GLY A 501 -14.57 -15.87 -2.12
C GLY A 501 -14.84 -14.62 -2.95
N TRP A 502 -13.77 -14.03 -3.47
CA TRP A 502 -13.83 -12.89 -4.37
C TRP A 502 -14.27 -13.31 -5.78
N GLY A 503 -15.14 -12.51 -6.37
CA GLY A 503 -15.50 -12.57 -7.78
C GLY A 503 -15.26 -11.22 -8.46
N TYR A 504 -15.37 -11.18 -9.79
CA TYR A 504 -15.42 -9.92 -10.52
C TYR A 504 -16.38 -9.99 -11.70
N THR A 505 -16.98 -8.86 -12.02
CA THR A 505 -17.96 -8.72 -13.10
C THR A 505 -17.61 -7.55 -14.02
N ALA A 506 -17.90 -7.73 -15.31
CA ALA A 506 -17.84 -6.68 -16.32
C ALA A 506 -19.22 -6.00 -16.54
N GLU A 507 -20.20 -6.32 -15.71
CA GLU A 507 -21.50 -5.66 -15.73
C GLU A 507 -21.35 -4.15 -15.56
N THR A 508 -22.11 -3.39 -16.36
CA THR A 508 -22.06 -1.94 -16.37
C THR A 508 -22.75 -1.37 -15.14
N THR A 509 -22.01 -1.30 -14.05
CA THR A 509 -22.41 -0.65 -12.80
C THR A 509 -21.88 0.79 -12.73
N ASN A 510 -22.49 1.61 -11.87
CA ASN A 510 -21.99 2.96 -11.57
C ASN A 510 -20.68 2.93 -10.75
N GLU A 511 -20.33 1.77 -10.23
CA GLU A 511 -19.18 1.54 -9.37
C GLU A 511 -18.26 0.51 -10.04
N PHE A 512 -16.97 0.79 -10.07
CA PHE A 512 -15.96 -0.06 -10.67
C PHE A 512 -14.69 0.00 -9.83
N SER A 513 -13.89 -1.06 -9.87
CA SER A 513 -12.64 -1.13 -9.11
C SER A 513 -11.42 -1.42 -9.99
N MET A 514 -11.66 -1.73 -11.26
CA MET A 514 -10.63 -2.11 -12.22
C MET A 514 -10.91 -1.47 -13.58
N VAL A 515 -9.83 -1.24 -14.34
CA VAL A 515 -9.88 -0.92 -15.77
C VAL A 515 -9.15 -1.99 -16.57
N LEU A 516 -9.68 -2.36 -17.74
CA LEU A 516 -9.03 -3.37 -18.58
C LEU A 516 -7.81 -2.77 -19.29
N THR A 517 -6.67 -3.46 -19.23
CA THR A 517 -5.41 -3.05 -19.86
C THR A 517 -5.44 -3.15 -21.39
N THR A 518 -6.54 -3.66 -21.96
CA THR A 518 -6.84 -3.67 -23.40
C THR A 518 -7.09 -2.28 -23.97
N ALA A 519 -7.42 -1.30 -23.12
CA ALA A 519 -7.51 0.11 -23.48
C ALA A 519 -7.36 0.95 -22.21
N ALA A 520 -6.10 1.22 -21.82
CA ALA A 520 -5.81 2.04 -20.64
C ALA A 520 -4.46 2.77 -20.74
N PHE A 521 -4.41 3.95 -20.13
CA PHE A 521 -3.19 4.68 -19.80
C PHE A 521 -2.74 4.37 -18.38
N TYR A 522 -1.44 4.19 -18.21
CA TYR A 522 -0.78 4.06 -16.90
C TYR A 522 0.72 4.36 -17.02
N HIS A 523 1.39 4.52 -15.88
CA HIS A 523 2.81 4.83 -15.84
C HIS A 523 3.69 3.61 -16.15
N ARG A 524 4.78 3.79 -16.90
CA ARG A 524 5.73 2.72 -17.29
C ARG A 524 6.34 1.96 -16.12
N TYR A 525 6.44 2.62 -14.96
CA TYR A 525 6.96 2.04 -13.72
C TYR A 525 6.26 0.72 -13.34
N TYR A 526 4.96 0.60 -13.66
CA TYR A 526 4.21 -0.60 -13.33
C TYR A 526 4.65 -1.85 -14.11
N HIS A 527 5.33 -1.70 -15.27
CA HIS A 527 5.99 -2.82 -15.97
C HIS A 527 7.14 -3.40 -15.15
N THR A 528 7.94 -2.53 -14.52
CA THR A 528 9.02 -2.92 -13.62
C THR A 528 8.48 -3.71 -12.43
N LEU A 529 7.42 -3.21 -11.79
CA LEU A 529 6.78 -3.92 -10.68
C LEU A 529 6.22 -5.28 -11.11
N PHE A 530 5.53 -5.33 -12.26
CA PHE A 530 5.00 -6.57 -12.80
C PHE A 530 6.11 -7.61 -13.05
N THR A 531 7.23 -7.17 -13.64
CA THR A 531 8.32 -8.05 -14.07
C THR A 531 9.26 -8.45 -12.94
N HIS A 532 9.62 -7.50 -12.07
CA HIS A 532 10.70 -7.66 -11.08
C HIS A 532 10.21 -7.80 -9.63
N SER A 533 9.02 -7.28 -9.29
CA SER A 533 8.51 -7.37 -7.91
C SER A 533 7.65 -8.62 -7.68
N LEU A 534 6.91 -9.09 -8.69
CA LEU A 534 5.99 -10.20 -8.50
C LEU A 534 6.72 -11.56 -8.41
N PRO A 535 6.19 -12.52 -7.62
CA PRO A 535 6.58 -13.92 -7.72
C PRO A 535 6.31 -14.47 -9.11
N LYS A 536 7.21 -15.36 -9.59
CA LYS A 536 7.06 -16.02 -10.91
C LYS A 536 5.70 -16.73 -11.06
N ALA A 537 5.19 -17.34 -9.99
CA ALA A 537 3.91 -18.03 -9.97
C ALA A 537 2.72 -17.13 -10.37
N LEU A 538 2.69 -15.86 -9.93
CA LEU A 538 1.61 -14.93 -10.29
C LEU A 538 1.66 -14.51 -11.75
N ARG A 539 2.87 -14.34 -12.31
CA ARG A 539 3.04 -14.07 -13.74
C ARG A 539 2.58 -15.27 -14.58
N THR A 540 2.95 -16.48 -14.17
CA THR A 540 2.48 -17.71 -14.84
C THR A 540 0.95 -17.83 -14.79
N LEU A 541 0.33 -17.57 -13.64
CA LEU A 541 -1.13 -17.57 -13.51
C LEU A 541 -1.80 -16.58 -14.47
N ALA A 542 -1.22 -15.40 -14.65
CA ALA A 542 -1.72 -14.39 -15.57
C ALA A 542 -1.54 -14.76 -17.06
N ASP A 543 -0.53 -15.57 -17.39
CA ASP A 543 -0.33 -16.11 -18.74
C ASP A 543 -1.30 -17.25 -19.07
N GLU A 544 -1.59 -18.11 -18.09
CA GLU A 544 -2.52 -19.24 -18.25
C GLU A 544 -3.98 -18.79 -18.36
N ALA A 545 -4.32 -17.68 -17.72
CA ALA A 545 -5.66 -17.10 -17.73
C ALA A 545 -5.61 -15.63 -18.20
N PRO A 546 -5.83 -15.36 -19.51
CA PRO A 546 -5.70 -14.02 -20.08
C PRO A 546 -6.54 -12.93 -19.40
N THR A 547 -7.69 -13.28 -18.83
CA THR A 547 -8.54 -12.33 -18.06
C THR A 547 -7.91 -11.90 -16.74
N CYS A 548 -7.00 -12.69 -16.19
CA CYS A 548 -6.36 -12.45 -14.90
C CYS A 548 -5.18 -11.49 -15.00
N VAL A 549 -4.64 -11.26 -16.21
CA VAL A 549 -3.58 -10.29 -16.43
C VAL A 549 -4.04 -8.86 -16.10
N ASP A 550 -5.30 -8.54 -16.43
CA ASP A 550 -5.92 -7.25 -16.12
C ASP A 550 -6.10 -7.09 -14.60
N VAL A 551 -6.60 -8.15 -13.95
CA VAL A 551 -6.78 -8.19 -12.49
C VAL A 551 -5.44 -7.95 -11.80
N LEU A 552 -4.41 -8.70 -12.19
CA LEU A 552 -3.08 -8.61 -11.58
C LEU A 552 -2.47 -7.21 -11.73
N MET A 553 -2.59 -6.59 -12.91
CA MET A 553 -2.09 -5.22 -13.11
C MET A 553 -2.82 -4.20 -12.24
N ASN A 554 -4.15 -4.28 -12.15
CA ASN A 554 -4.92 -3.40 -11.26
C ASN A 554 -4.58 -3.64 -9.78
N PHE A 555 -4.33 -4.89 -9.38
CA PHE A 555 -3.88 -5.22 -8.02
C PHE A 555 -2.53 -4.56 -7.69
N ILE A 556 -1.56 -4.59 -8.60
CA ILE A 556 -0.26 -3.92 -8.40
C ILE A 556 -0.48 -2.43 -8.19
N VAL A 557 -1.19 -1.76 -9.11
CA VAL A 557 -1.37 -0.31 -9.05
C VAL A 557 -2.16 0.10 -7.80
N ALA A 558 -3.23 -0.61 -7.46
CA ALA A 558 -4.02 -0.35 -6.27
C ALA A 558 -3.24 -0.63 -4.97
N ALA A 559 -2.42 -1.69 -4.95
CA ALA A 559 -1.62 -2.03 -3.78
C ALA A 559 -0.55 -0.97 -3.48
N VAL A 560 0.06 -0.41 -4.53
CA VAL A 560 1.09 0.63 -4.44
C VAL A 560 0.48 1.99 -4.10
N THR A 561 -0.51 2.43 -4.88
CA THR A 561 -1.03 3.80 -4.77
C THR A 561 -2.09 3.97 -3.69
N LYS A 562 -2.76 2.89 -3.30
CA LYS A 562 -4.00 2.93 -2.49
C LYS A 562 -5.07 3.82 -3.12
N LEU A 563 -5.09 3.92 -4.45
CA LEU A 563 -6.07 4.70 -5.21
C LEU A 563 -6.81 3.83 -6.21
N PRO A 564 -8.11 4.06 -6.43
CA PRO A 564 -8.88 3.34 -7.45
C PRO A 564 -8.59 3.88 -8.86
N PRO A 565 -8.95 3.18 -9.95
CA PRO A 565 -8.77 3.70 -11.32
C PRO A 565 -9.76 4.82 -11.69
N ILE A 566 -9.59 5.39 -12.88
CA ILE A 566 -10.44 6.44 -13.46
C ILE A 566 -11.07 5.95 -14.76
N LYS A 567 -12.37 6.21 -14.93
CA LYS A 567 -13.11 5.88 -16.16
C LYS A 567 -13.18 7.08 -17.11
N VAL A 568 -12.98 6.82 -18.39
CA VAL A 568 -13.19 7.77 -19.50
C VAL A 568 -14.23 7.23 -20.50
N PRO A 569 -14.90 8.09 -21.29
CA PRO A 569 -15.92 7.66 -22.24
C PRO A 569 -15.35 6.78 -23.36
N TYR A 570 -16.09 5.74 -23.75
CA TYR A 570 -15.77 4.85 -24.88
C TYR A 570 -16.85 4.95 -25.98
N GLY A 571 -16.44 5.29 -27.20
CA GLY A 571 -17.32 5.71 -28.29
C GLY A 571 -18.35 4.69 -28.76
N LYS A 572 -18.16 3.39 -28.48
CA LYS A 572 -19.14 2.33 -28.84
C LYS A 572 -20.42 2.33 -27.99
N GLN A 573 -20.49 3.11 -26.91
CA GLN A 573 -21.71 3.29 -26.12
C GLN A 573 -22.55 4.51 -26.56
N ARG A 574 -22.37 4.99 -27.81
CA ARG A 574 -23.17 6.07 -28.42
C ARG A 574 -24.48 5.60 -29.08
N GLN A 575 -24.84 4.33 -28.96
CA GLN A 575 -26.04 3.74 -29.59
C GLN A 575 -27.01 3.09 -28.59
N GLU A 576 -27.22 3.70 -27.42
CA GLU A 576 -28.35 3.36 -26.53
C GLU A 576 -29.19 4.61 -26.19
N ALA A 577 -29.55 5.33 -27.24
CA ALA A 577 -30.61 6.33 -27.21
C ALA A 577 -31.54 6.17 -28.43
N ALA A 578 -31.82 4.92 -28.82
CA ALA A 578 -32.88 4.57 -29.75
C ALA A 578 -33.94 3.76 -28.97
N PRO A 579 -35.24 4.06 -29.07
CA PRO A 579 -36.27 3.32 -28.35
C PRO A 579 -36.31 1.86 -28.80
N LEU A 580 -36.49 0.99 -27.81
CA LEU A 580 -36.66 -0.46 -27.94
C LEU A 580 -37.66 -0.84 -29.04
N VAL A 581 -37.17 -1.45 -30.11
CA VAL A 581 -37.95 -2.42 -30.88
C VAL A 581 -37.43 -3.79 -30.45
N ARG A 582 -38.30 -4.56 -29.79
CA ARG A 582 -38.08 -5.95 -29.41
C ARG A 582 -37.70 -6.76 -30.66
N ALA A 583 -36.48 -7.26 -30.69
CA ALA A 583 -36.13 -8.45 -31.47
C ALA A 583 -36.05 -9.61 -30.48
N GLU A 584 -37.11 -10.42 -30.46
CA GLU A 584 -37.12 -11.72 -29.81
C GLU A 584 -36.21 -12.69 -30.58
N GLY A 585 -35.47 -13.52 -29.83
CA GLY A 585 -34.77 -14.68 -30.36
C GLY A 585 -33.26 -14.50 -30.51
N ILE A 586 -32.51 -14.94 -29.51
CA ILE A 586 -31.46 -15.98 -29.58
C ILE A 586 -30.91 -16.18 -28.15
N GLY A 587 -31.21 -17.36 -27.61
CA GLY A 587 -30.31 -18.20 -26.78
C GLY A 587 -29.65 -17.60 -25.54
N GLN A 588 -30.19 -17.95 -24.38
CA GLN A 588 -29.47 -18.31 -23.14
C GLN A 588 -28.01 -17.83 -23.05
N ARG A 589 -27.78 -16.68 -22.41
CA ARG A 589 -26.50 -16.42 -21.75
C ARG A 589 -26.48 -17.16 -20.42
N SER A 590 -25.97 -18.39 -20.43
CA SER A 590 -25.42 -18.99 -19.22
C SER A 590 -24.38 -18.01 -18.64
N PRO A 591 -24.34 -17.77 -17.31
CA PRO A 591 -23.22 -17.07 -16.72
C PRO A 591 -21.96 -17.86 -17.08
N LEU A 592 -20.94 -17.18 -17.58
CA LEU A 592 -19.63 -17.76 -17.88
C LEU A 592 -18.98 -18.23 -16.57
N ILE A 593 -19.47 -19.32 -16.01
CA ILE A 593 -18.86 -20.08 -14.92
C ILE A 593 -17.80 -20.93 -15.60
N HIS A 594 -16.61 -20.37 -15.83
CA HIS A 594 -15.33 -21.06 -16.11
C HIS A 594 -14.22 -20.00 -16.27
N SER A 595 -14.17 -18.98 -15.42
CA SER A 595 -12.90 -18.25 -15.23
C SER A 595 -12.18 -18.95 -14.08
N PRO A 596 -10.92 -19.40 -14.25
CA PRO A 596 -10.15 -19.94 -13.14
C PRO A 596 -10.14 -18.91 -12.01
N ASP A 597 -10.25 -19.38 -10.78
CA ASP A 597 -10.35 -18.55 -9.58
C ASP A 597 -9.03 -17.82 -9.26
N CYS A 598 -8.65 -16.90 -10.14
CA CYS A 598 -7.38 -16.21 -10.07
C CYS A 598 -7.45 -15.00 -9.14
N ILE A 599 -8.60 -14.34 -9.02
CA ILE A 599 -8.74 -13.19 -8.12
C ILE A 599 -8.52 -13.61 -6.67
N ASN A 600 -9.01 -14.78 -6.24
CA ASN A 600 -8.72 -15.30 -4.90
C ASN A 600 -7.26 -15.68 -4.73
N GLN A 601 -6.64 -16.34 -5.72
CA GLN A 601 -5.21 -16.69 -5.66
C GLN A 601 -4.32 -15.44 -5.60
N ILE A 602 -4.63 -14.41 -6.39
CA ILE A 602 -3.92 -13.13 -6.37
C ILE A 602 -4.15 -12.43 -5.02
N ALA A 603 -5.39 -12.35 -4.53
CA ALA A 603 -5.68 -11.74 -3.21
C ALA A 603 -4.96 -12.46 -2.07
N ALA A 604 -4.92 -13.80 -2.09
CA ALA A 604 -4.17 -14.59 -1.12
C ALA A 604 -2.66 -14.31 -1.20
N ALA A 605 -2.10 -14.17 -2.40
CA ALA A 605 -0.69 -13.86 -2.58
C ALA A 605 -0.30 -12.46 -2.07
N PHE A 606 -1.19 -11.47 -2.22
CA PHE A 606 -1.04 -10.12 -1.64
C PHE A 606 -1.41 -10.07 -0.13
N GLY A 607 -2.03 -11.14 0.38
CA GLY A 607 -2.51 -11.27 1.76
C GLY A 607 -3.73 -10.39 2.11
N HIS A 608 -4.25 -9.62 1.15
CA HIS A 608 -5.46 -8.79 1.30
C HIS A 608 -6.04 -8.46 -0.07
N MET A 609 -7.25 -7.88 -0.11
CA MET A 609 -7.84 -7.29 -1.31
C MET A 609 -7.38 -5.82 -1.45
N PRO A 610 -6.50 -5.48 -2.39
CA PRO A 610 -6.02 -4.10 -2.56
C PRO A 610 -6.96 -3.25 -3.42
N LEU A 611 -7.86 -3.86 -4.19
CA LEU A 611 -8.73 -3.13 -5.11
C LEU A 611 -9.67 -2.21 -4.35
N LEU A 612 -9.81 -0.98 -4.87
CA LEU A 612 -10.69 0.03 -4.31
C LEU A 612 -11.76 0.39 -5.35
N SER A 613 -13.00 0.47 -4.91
CA SER A 613 -14.10 0.91 -5.75
C SER A 613 -14.09 2.43 -5.97
N SER A 614 -14.54 2.85 -7.15
CA SER A 614 -14.66 4.24 -7.56
C SER A 614 -15.91 4.43 -8.41
N ARG A 615 -16.40 5.67 -8.41
CA ARG A 615 -17.47 6.15 -9.29
C ARG A 615 -16.99 7.31 -10.17
N LEU A 616 -15.68 7.59 -10.15
CA LEU A 616 -15.10 8.74 -10.83
C LEU A 616 -15.02 8.49 -12.34
N ARG A 617 -15.84 9.23 -13.08
CA ARG A 617 -15.80 9.32 -14.53
C ARG A 617 -15.48 10.75 -14.94
N LEU A 618 -14.55 10.91 -15.88
CA LEU A 618 -14.22 12.21 -16.45
C LEU A 618 -14.63 12.21 -17.92
N ASP A 619 -15.41 13.22 -18.32
CA ASP A 619 -15.88 13.43 -19.69
C ASP A 619 -15.35 14.78 -20.21
N PRO A 620 -15.12 14.93 -21.53
CA PRO A 620 -14.63 16.18 -22.09
C PRO A 620 -15.67 17.29 -21.96
N VAL A 621 -15.22 18.52 -21.64
CA VAL A 621 -16.02 19.71 -21.27
C VAL A 621 -17.06 20.14 -22.35
N LEU A 622 -16.95 19.63 -23.58
CA LEU A 622 -17.87 19.92 -24.68
C LEU A 622 -18.78 18.75 -25.07
N PHE A 623 -18.80 17.67 -24.27
CA PHE A 623 -19.62 16.52 -24.57
C PHE A 623 -21.06 16.74 -24.07
N LYS A 624 -21.94 17.15 -24.98
CA LYS A 624 -23.38 17.39 -24.80
C LYS A 624 -23.76 18.63 -23.99
N ASP A 625 -22.91 19.65 -23.89
CA ASP A 625 -23.47 20.95 -23.55
C ASP A 625 -24.29 21.42 -24.77
N PRO A 626 -25.63 21.56 -24.69
CA PRO A 626 -26.42 21.96 -25.82
C PRO A 626 -26.18 23.43 -26.13
N VAL A 627 -25.04 24.03 -25.81
CA VAL A 627 -24.74 25.45 -26.03
C VAL A 627 -25.04 25.85 -27.47
N SER A 628 -24.75 25.01 -28.46
CA SER A 628 -25.13 25.29 -29.86
C SER A 628 -26.64 25.25 -30.12
N VAL A 629 -27.39 24.40 -29.40
CA VAL A 629 -28.85 24.27 -29.47
C VAL A 629 -29.56 25.33 -28.60
N GLN A 630 -29.02 25.66 -27.43
CA GLN A 630 -29.46 26.71 -26.52
C GLN A 630 -29.15 28.09 -27.12
N ARG A 631 -27.99 28.30 -27.76
CA ARG A 631 -27.71 29.50 -28.57
C ARG A 631 -28.71 29.66 -29.71
N LYS A 632 -29.09 28.56 -30.38
CA LYS A 632 -30.18 28.59 -31.37
C LYS A 632 -31.55 28.92 -30.74
N LYS A 633 -31.83 28.45 -29.52
CA LYS A 633 -33.09 28.68 -28.79
C LYS A 633 -33.19 30.08 -28.17
N TYR A 634 -32.07 30.70 -27.80
CA TYR A 634 -31.98 32.01 -27.14
C TYR A 634 -31.14 33.00 -27.94
N ARG A 635 -31.36 33.08 -29.27
CA ARG A 635 -30.68 34.04 -30.16
C ARG A 635 -30.80 35.50 -29.72
N SER A 636 -31.80 35.84 -28.91
CA SER A 636 -32.06 37.18 -28.40
C SER A 636 -31.15 37.62 -27.24
N LEU A 637 -30.41 36.69 -26.61
CA LEU A 637 -29.44 37.01 -25.56
C LEU A 637 -28.06 37.46 -26.09
N GLU A 638 -27.82 37.32 -27.40
CA GLU A 638 -26.56 37.70 -28.06
C GLU A 638 -26.64 39.03 -28.82
N LYS A 639 -27.71 39.82 -28.61
CA LYS A 639 -27.72 41.22 -29.08
C LYS A 639 -27.09 42.12 -28.00
N PRO A 640 -26.12 42.97 -28.36
CA PRO A 640 -25.39 43.81 -27.42
C PRO A 640 -26.27 44.84 -26.71
#